data_AF-A0A1F1UWZ7-F1
#
_entry.id   AF-A0A1F1UWZ7-F1
#
_cell.length_a   1.000
_cell.length_b   1.000
_cell.length_c   1.000
_cell.angle_alpha   90.00
_cell.angle_beta   90.00
_cell.angle_gamma   90.00
#
_symmetry.space_group_name_H-M   'P 1'
#
loop_
_entity.id
_entity.type
_entity.pdbx_description
1 polymer ?
#
loop_
_entity_poly.entity_id
_entity_poly.type
_entity_poly.pdbx_seq_one_letter_code
_entity_poly.pdbx_strand_id
1 'polypeptide(L)'
;MVSGFGDELVSVLAQRFPAATVTHVEHEPARLAVFGQWPEWVEPGLKQMLIDDAVTLPYAHQTQCAELAWAGRDVVVATGTSSGKSLGYQLPVLSALAADPKACAMYLTPTKALGSDQLQATLAMTRGNAALSSVHPAPYDGDTPQESRTGIREHTRYVFTNPDMLHAGLLGAHERWARLLRHLKFVVVDECHIYRGVFGANVSLVLRRLLRIARAYGSEPTLIFASATAADPAGQASRLCGREVVAVTEDAAPTGERTIALWEPGFIEGAEGENGAPVRYPATTEAASIMSTLLLQGARTLTFVRSRRAAETVAMRAQEDLVVAGRADFAERVASYRAGYLAEDRRALEQRLDNGDLLGVATTNALELGIDVGGLDAVVMAGFPGTVASFRQQAGRAGRRGQGSVVVMVARDEPMDTYLVHHPEALLGRPVENSVFNPANPYILRGHMYCAAVERPLSDDDVAAFNATDVVNDLTAEGLLRRRPQGWFAVPQLEGEVTPETAHSSVSIRGGAGEEVMIVDVTDGRLLGTVDAGRAMSQVHDGAVYIHQGEYFVVQSLDLDDYVALVAPERPDYSTQARSTTDITILGEPTDLVNPSPGLWVASVDVEVIDRVTGYVVRLADGTVSEHIPLDLPEQRLVTRAVAYTIDPLVLDKLGITAGEIPGALHAAEHAAIGLLPLLATCDRWDIGGVSTALHQDTMLPTVFVYDGHPGGAGFADEGFARFHEWIAATYETVRSCGCKDGCPSCVQSPKCGNGNQPLDKHAALKLLGALVSMTG
;
A
#
# COMPACT_ATOMS: atom_id res chain seq x y z
N MET A 1 -37.97 12.28 4.34
CA MET A 1 -36.56 12.65 4.12
C MET A 1 -36.53 13.42 2.82
N VAL A 2 -35.97 14.62 2.81
CA VAL A 2 -35.69 15.34 1.55
C VAL A 2 -34.52 14.57 0.92
N SER A 3 -34.67 14.09 -0.32
CA SER A 3 -33.58 13.39 -1.02
C SER A 3 -32.40 14.34 -1.19
N GLY A 4 -31.22 13.93 -0.75
CA GLY A 4 -29.99 14.68 -0.98
C GLY A 4 -29.53 14.57 -2.44
N PHE A 5 -28.64 15.45 -2.87
CA PHE A 5 -28.03 15.41 -4.22
C PHE A 5 -27.45 14.03 -4.56
N GLY A 6 -26.78 13.38 -3.59
CA GLY A 6 -26.22 12.05 -3.78
C GLY A 6 -27.27 10.95 -3.98
N ASP A 7 -28.42 11.04 -3.31
CA ASP A 7 -29.51 10.06 -3.48
C ASP A 7 -30.12 10.10 -4.87
N GLU A 8 -30.27 11.30 -5.43
CA GLU A 8 -30.78 11.49 -6.78
C GLU A 8 -29.85 10.83 -7.81
N LEU A 9 -28.54 11.00 -7.65
CA LEU A 9 -27.54 10.38 -8.51
C LEU A 9 -27.53 8.84 -8.37
N VAL A 10 -27.56 8.31 -7.14
CA VAL A 10 -27.62 6.85 -6.91
C VAL A 10 -28.89 6.25 -7.50
N SER A 11 -30.04 6.92 -7.38
CA SER A 11 -31.30 6.47 -7.99
C SER A 11 -31.22 6.43 -9.52
N VAL A 12 -30.60 7.43 -10.16
CA VAL A 12 -30.39 7.44 -11.62
C VAL A 12 -29.52 6.26 -12.05
N LEU A 13 -28.46 5.96 -11.29
CA LEU A 13 -27.60 4.80 -11.55
C LEU A 13 -28.40 3.49 -11.44
N ALA A 14 -29.11 3.26 -10.34
CA ALA A 14 -29.87 2.03 -10.12
C ALA A 14 -30.92 1.77 -11.22
N GLN A 15 -31.54 2.82 -11.78
CA GLN A 15 -32.47 2.70 -12.90
C GLN A 15 -31.77 2.38 -14.23
N ARG A 16 -30.54 2.88 -14.43
CA ARG A 16 -29.77 2.68 -15.66
C ARG A 16 -29.17 1.27 -15.75
N PHE A 17 -28.87 0.64 -14.62
CA PHE A 17 -28.18 -0.64 -14.53
C PHE A 17 -29.01 -1.70 -13.78
N PRO A 18 -30.09 -2.24 -14.37
CA PRO A 18 -31.02 -3.13 -13.68
C PRO A 18 -30.44 -4.52 -13.36
N ALA A 19 -29.34 -4.92 -14.00
CA ALA A 19 -28.65 -6.18 -13.72
C ALA A 19 -27.69 -6.07 -12.52
N ALA A 20 -27.33 -4.85 -12.13
CA ALA A 20 -26.43 -4.58 -11.01
C ALA A 20 -27.22 -4.37 -9.72
N THR A 21 -26.55 -4.53 -8.58
CA THR A 21 -27.16 -4.38 -7.27
C THR A 21 -26.45 -3.27 -6.48
N VAL A 22 -27.22 -2.28 -6.01
CA VAL A 22 -26.75 -1.37 -4.94
C VAL A 22 -26.91 -2.12 -3.63
N THR A 23 -25.82 -2.64 -3.08
CA THR A 23 -25.86 -3.49 -1.88
C THR A 23 -25.98 -2.67 -0.60
N HIS A 24 -25.44 -1.44 -0.59
CA HIS A 24 -25.51 -0.52 0.55
C HIS A 24 -25.48 0.93 0.09
N VAL A 25 -26.16 1.81 0.84
CA VAL A 25 -26.04 3.26 0.73
C VAL A 25 -25.85 3.84 2.13
N GLU A 26 -24.75 4.58 2.31
CA GLU A 26 -24.40 5.27 3.56
C GLU A 26 -24.47 6.78 3.37
N HIS A 27 -25.00 7.49 4.36
CA HIS A 27 -25.04 8.95 4.39
C HIS A 27 -24.12 9.48 5.48
N GLU A 28 -23.04 10.13 5.08
CA GLU A 28 -22.17 10.86 6.00
C GLU A 28 -22.67 12.32 6.11
N PRO A 29 -23.15 12.77 7.28
CA PRO A 29 -23.71 14.09 7.43
C PRO A 29 -22.64 15.18 7.31
N ALA A 30 -23.06 16.36 6.86
CA ALA A 30 -22.21 17.54 6.87
C ALA A 30 -21.78 17.90 8.31
N ARG A 31 -20.53 18.35 8.47
CA ARG A 31 -19.95 18.78 9.75
C ARG A 31 -19.51 20.23 9.67
N LEU A 32 -19.85 20.99 10.70
CA LEU A 32 -19.36 22.35 10.86
C LEU A 32 -17.92 22.35 11.37
N ALA A 33 -17.16 23.37 10.98
CA ALA A 33 -15.80 23.58 11.46
C ALA A 33 -15.80 23.88 12.97
N VAL A 34 -14.82 23.33 13.69
CA VAL A 34 -14.50 23.68 15.07
C VAL A 34 -13.13 24.36 15.08
N PHE A 35 -13.09 25.60 15.57
CA PHE A 35 -11.89 26.43 15.56
C PHE A 35 -11.16 26.41 16.89
N GLY A 36 -9.84 26.41 16.84
CA GLY A 36 -8.96 26.70 17.97
C GLY A 36 -8.62 28.18 18.06
N GLN A 37 -7.76 28.53 19.01
CA GLN A 37 -7.17 29.87 19.10
C GLN A 37 -5.80 29.87 18.43
N TRP A 38 -5.38 31.04 17.94
CA TRP A 38 -4.00 31.22 17.48
C TRP A 38 -3.03 31.04 18.65
N PRO A 39 -2.04 30.12 18.57
CA PRO A 39 -1.00 30.02 19.59
C PRO A 39 -0.22 31.32 19.73
N GLU A 40 0.14 31.69 20.96
CA GLU A 40 0.79 32.98 21.26
C GLU A 40 2.20 33.11 20.66
N TRP A 41 2.86 31.97 20.43
CA TRP A 41 4.22 31.90 19.90
C TRP A 41 4.30 31.97 18.37
N VAL A 42 3.16 31.95 17.67
CA VAL A 42 3.15 32.05 16.19
C VAL A 42 3.75 33.37 15.75
N GLU A 43 4.65 33.31 14.76
CA GLU A 43 5.29 34.51 14.23
C GLU A 43 4.22 35.49 13.68
N PRO A 44 4.21 36.77 14.14
CA PRO A 44 3.14 37.71 13.81
C PRO A 44 2.92 37.96 12.32
N GLY A 45 3.98 38.05 11.52
CA GLY A 45 3.89 38.22 10.07
C GLY A 45 3.22 37.02 9.38
N LEU A 46 3.58 35.80 9.78
CA LEU A 46 2.99 34.55 9.29
C LEU A 46 1.50 34.49 9.65
N LYS A 47 1.15 34.81 10.89
CA LYS A 47 -0.25 34.89 11.31
C LYS A 47 -1.05 35.88 10.46
N GLN A 48 -0.53 37.07 10.22
CA GLN A 48 -1.23 38.08 9.42
C GLN A 48 -1.40 37.62 7.97
N MET A 49 -0.36 37.05 7.36
CA MET A 49 -0.43 36.49 6.00
C MET A 49 -1.51 35.41 5.87
N LEU A 50 -1.62 34.51 6.85
CA LEU A 50 -2.62 33.45 6.85
C LEU A 50 -4.05 34.00 7.01
N ILE A 51 -4.23 35.02 7.85
CA ILE A 51 -5.51 35.72 8.00
C ILE A 51 -5.94 36.38 6.68
N ASP A 52 -4.99 37.02 5.98
CA ASP A 52 -5.22 37.66 4.69
C ASP A 52 -5.56 36.62 3.60
N ASP A 53 -5.05 35.39 3.71
CA ASP A 53 -5.36 34.23 2.87
C ASP A 53 -6.59 33.42 3.36
N ALA A 54 -7.54 34.10 4.01
CA ALA A 54 -8.81 33.57 4.51
C ALA A 54 -8.73 32.51 5.64
N VAL A 55 -7.57 32.28 6.24
CA VAL A 55 -7.42 31.47 7.45
C VAL A 55 -7.64 32.36 8.68
N THR A 56 -8.89 32.66 9.01
CA THR A 56 -9.23 33.55 10.15
C THR A 56 -8.85 32.95 11.51
N LEU A 57 -9.14 31.66 11.69
CA LEU A 57 -8.74 30.86 12.86
C LEU A 57 -8.27 29.47 12.37
N PRO A 58 -7.26 28.89 13.02
CA PRO A 58 -6.90 27.50 12.78
C PRO A 58 -8.00 26.57 13.31
N TYR A 59 -8.15 25.40 12.71
CA TYR A 59 -8.99 24.33 13.26
C TYR A 59 -8.41 23.83 14.60
N ALA A 60 -9.27 23.28 15.45
CA ALA A 60 -8.87 22.83 16.78
C ALA A 60 -7.72 21.80 16.74
N HIS A 61 -7.77 20.83 15.82
CA HIS A 61 -6.70 19.83 15.65
C HIS A 61 -5.38 20.41 15.17
N GLN A 62 -5.42 21.44 14.31
CA GLN A 62 -4.22 22.14 13.86
C GLN A 62 -3.54 22.83 15.04
N THR A 63 -4.33 23.49 15.89
CA THR A 63 -3.85 24.18 17.10
C THR A 63 -3.24 23.18 18.09
N GLN A 64 -3.95 22.07 18.36
CA GLN A 64 -3.48 21.04 19.28
C GLN A 64 -2.17 20.39 18.82
N CYS A 65 -2.07 20.04 17.53
CA CYS A 65 -0.84 19.51 16.94
C CYS A 65 0.31 20.50 17.06
N ALA A 66 0.05 21.77 16.73
CA ALA A 66 1.03 22.84 16.78
C ALA A 66 1.58 23.08 18.20
N GLU A 67 0.73 23.12 19.21
CA GLU A 67 1.13 23.31 20.63
C GLU A 67 1.96 22.13 21.15
N LEU A 68 1.58 20.89 20.85
CA LEU A 68 2.34 19.70 21.23
C LEU A 68 3.73 19.71 20.61
N ALA A 69 3.82 19.96 19.30
CA ALA A 69 5.09 20.04 18.59
C ALA A 69 5.96 21.20 19.10
N TRP A 70 5.38 22.38 19.37
CA TRP A 70 6.11 23.52 19.91
C TRP A 70 6.67 23.24 21.31
N ALA A 71 5.95 22.49 22.14
CA ALA A 71 6.38 22.03 23.45
C ALA A 71 7.46 20.91 23.41
N GLY A 72 7.88 20.47 22.21
CA GLY A 72 8.88 19.44 22.03
C GLY A 72 8.35 18.01 22.20
N ARG A 73 7.03 17.81 22.07
CA ARG A 73 6.42 16.48 22.12
C ARG A 73 6.28 15.92 20.71
N ASP A 74 6.78 14.71 20.49
CA ASP A 74 6.53 13.98 19.25
C ASP A 74 5.02 13.74 19.11
N VAL A 75 4.46 14.10 17.95
CA VAL A 75 3.01 14.14 17.74
C VAL A 75 2.63 13.58 16.37
N VAL A 76 1.50 12.88 16.29
CA VAL A 76 0.86 12.46 15.04
C VAL A 76 -0.51 13.11 14.90
N VAL A 77 -0.73 13.83 13.80
CA VAL A 77 -2.06 14.35 13.42
C VAL A 77 -2.70 13.41 12.41
N ALA A 78 -3.73 12.68 12.84
CA ALA A 78 -4.41 11.64 12.08
C ALA A 78 -5.89 12.03 11.86
N THR A 79 -6.11 12.93 10.90
CA THR A 79 -7.42 13.47 10.55
C THR A 79 -7.72 13.25 9.06
N GLY A 80 -8.94 13.54 8.62
CA GLY A 80 -9.38 13.32 7.24
C GLY A 80 -8.50 13.98 6.18
N THR A 81 -8.63 13.51 4.93
CA THR A 81 -8.02 14.20 3.78
C THR A 81 -8.59 15.59 3.63
N SER A 82 -7.73 16.55 3.29
CA SER A 82 -8.13 17.96 3.12
C SER A 82 -8.60 18.66 4.40
N SER A 83 -8.33 18.09 5.59
CA SER A 83 -8.60 18.76 6.89
C SER A 83 -7.61 19.88 7.24
N GLY A 84 -6.69 20.20 6.33
CA GLY A 84 -5.64 21.20 6.55
C GLY A 84 -4.56 20.79 7.55
N LYS A 85 -4.24 19.49 7.69
CA LYS A 85 -3.15 18.99 8.57
C LYS A 85 -1.84 19.80 8.44
N SER A 86 -1.55 20.27 7.23
CA SER A 86 -0.33 21.01 6.91
C SER A 86 -0.09 22.22 7.78
N LEU A 87 -1.14 22.95 8.13
CA LEU A 87 -0.98 24.12 8.99
C LEU A 87 -0.52 23.73 10.40
N GLY A 88 -0.98 22.60 10.92
CA GLY A 88 -0.61 22.12 12.25
C GLY A 88 0.90 21.86 12.41
N TYR A 89 1.56 21.33 11.38
CA TYR A 89 3.02 21.12 11.40
C TYR A 89 3.82 22.31 10.85
N GLN A 90 3.25 23.14 9.96
CA GLN A 90 3.95 24.31 9.42
C GLN A 90 4.07 25.44 10.44
N LEU A 91 3.04 25.67 11.27
CA LEU A 91 3.07 26.72 12.30
C LEU A 91 4.26 26.61 13.26
N PRO A 92 4.50 25.49 13.97
CA PRO A 92 5.63 25.36 14.89
C PRO A 92 6.97 25.42 14.16
N VAL A 93 7.06 24.82 12.96
CA VAL A 93 8.30 24.80 12.16
C VAL A 93 8.68 26.22 11.73
N LEU A 94 7.80 26.92 11.01
CA LEU A 94 8.11 28.25 10.48
C LEU A 94 8.33 29.27 11.60
N SER A 95 7.52 29.24 12.66
CA SER A 95 7.69 30.16 13.79
C SER A 95 9.03 29.94 14.50
N ALA A 96 9.50 28.70 14.63
CA ALA A 96 10.81 28.41 15.19
C ALA A 96 11.96 28.83 14.27
N LEU A 97 11.80 28.67 12.96
CA LEU A 97 12.79 29.10 11.98
C LEU A 97 12.91 30.63 11.90
N ALA A 98 11.83 31.35 12.14
CA ALA A 98 11.82 32.80 12.29
C ALA A 98 12.50 33.25 13.60
N ALA A 99 12.22 32.55 14.71
CA ALA A 99 12.73 32.91 16.04
C ALA A 99 14.24 32.64 16.22
N ASP A 100 14.75 31.54 15.64
CA ASP A 100 16.17 31.18 15.71
C ASP A 100 16.76 31.04 14.30
N PRO A 101 17.71 31.91 13.88
CA PRO A 101 18.31 31.87 12.54
C PRO A 101 19.18 30.63 12.28
N LYS A 102 19.52 29.84 13.30
CA LYS A 102 20.28 28.60 13.15
C LYS A 102 19.38 27.37 13.02
N ALA A 103 18.16 27.41 13.57
CA ALA A 103 17.23 26.29 13.53
C ALA A 103 17.03 25.78 12.11
N CYS A 104 16.98 24.47 11.96
CA CYS A 104 16.73 23.76 10.72
C CYS A 104 15.58 22.76 10.89
N ALA A 105 14.90 22.44 9.80
CA ALA A 105 13.83 21.46 9.74
C ALA A 105 13.97 20.55 8.51
N MET A 106 13.33 19.39 8.58
CA MET A 106 13.25 18.42 7.49
C MET A 106 11.79 18.02 7.27
N TYR A 107 11.39 17.90 6.01
CA TYR A 107 10.09 17.36 5.61
C TYR A 107 10.33 16.09 4.78
N LEU A 108 9.80 14.98 5.27
CA LEU A 108 9.86 13.66 4.65
C LEU A 108 8.50 13.31 4.04
N THR A 109 8.53 12.95 2.77
CA THR A 109 7.32 12.58 2.01
C THR A 109 7.52 11.27 1.25
N PRO A 110 6.47 10.45 1.09
CA PRO A 110 6.57 9.21 0.31
C PRO A 110 6.67 9.46 -1.20
N THR A 111 6.21 10.61 -1.70
CA THR A 111 6.19 10.92 -3.14
C THR A 111 6.74 12.31 -3.45
N LYS A 112 7.41 12.44 -4.60
CA LYS A 112 8.01 13.72 -5.05
C LYS A 112 6.94 14.79 -5.35
N ALA A 113 5.78 14.38 -5.87
CA ALA A 113 4.69 15.30 -6.19
C ALA A 113 4.18 16.03 -4.95
N LEU A 114 3.84 15.28 -3.90
CA LEU A 114 3.42 15.84 -2.62
C LEU A 114 4.50 16.74 -2.00
N GLY A 115 5.78 16.32 -2.08
CA GLY A 115 6.90 17.15 -1.65
C GLY A 115 7.03 18.47 -2.39
N SER A 116 6.76 18.48 -3.70
CA SER A 116 6.78 19.69 -4.53
C SER A 116 5.69 20.68 -4.11
N ASP A 117 4.47 20.20 -3.90
CA ASP A 117 3.34 21.03 -3.48
C ASP A 117 3.59 21.67 -2.12
N GLN A 118 4.06 20.88 -1.15
CA GLN A 118 4.38 21.39 0.19
C GLN A 118 5.54 22.37 0.17
N LEU A 119 6.52 22.15 -0.72
CA LEU A 119 7.59 23.10 -0.96
C LEU A 119 7.05 24.42 -1.54
N GLN A 120 6.16 24.40 -2.53
CA GLN A 120 5.57 25.62 -3.10
C GLN A 120 4.75 26.40 -2.08
N ALA A 121 3.91 25.73 -1.30
CA ALA A 121 3.17 26.35 -0.20
C ALA A 121 4.11 27.01 0.82
N THR A 122 5.19 26.31 1.18
CA THR A 122 6.23 26.84 2.09
C THR A 122 6.97 28.03 1.48
N LEU A 123 7.29 27.99 0.19
CA LEU A 123 7.92 29.11 -0.52
C LEU A 123 7.02 30.35 -0.54
N ALA A 124 5.71 30.19 -0.71
CA ALA A 124 4.76 31.30 -0.66
C ALA A 124 4.76 31.97 0.72
N MET A 125 4.70 31.19 1.81
CA MET A 125 4.75 31.72 3.17
C MET A 125 6.08 32.36 3.55
N THR A 126 7.20 31.83 3.04
CA THR A 126 8.54 32.36 3.36
C THR A 126 8.91 33.61 2.55
N ARG A 127 8.51 33.72 1.28
CA ARG A 127 8.79 34.90 0.44
C ARG A 127 8.05 36.16 0.88
N GLY A 128 6.84 36.01 1.41
CA GLY A 128 6.03 37.13 1.91
C GLY A 128 6.45 37.63 3.29
N ASN A 129 7.43 36.99 3.95
CA ASN A 129 7.74 37.21 5.35
C ASN A 129 9.22 37.53 5.58
N ALA A 130 9.51 38.74 6.06
CA ALA A 130 10.89 39.19 6.30
C ALA A 130 11.66 38.32 7.29
N ALA A 131 11.01 37.81 8.35
CA ALA A 131 11.63 36.95 9.35
C ALA A 131 12.00 35.57 8.80
N LEU A 132 11.33 35.12 7.74
CA LEU A 132 11.54 33.83 7.09
C LEU A 132 12.40 33.90 5.81
N SER A 133 12.84 35.09 5.41
CA SER A 133 13.59 35.33 4.17
C SER A 133 14.89 34.51 4.05
N SER A 134 15.50 34.14 5.19
CA SER A 134 16.74 33.36 5.26
C SER A 134 16.54 31.83 5.29
N VAL A 135 15.30 31.34 5.28
CA VAL A 135 15.02 29.90 5.43
C VAL A 135 15.42 29.10 4.20
N HIS A 136 15.27 29.68 3.01
CA HIS A 136 15.54 29.03 1.71
C HIS A 136 15.03 27.58 1.63
N PRO A 137 13.70 27.32 1.72
CA PRO A 137 13.13 25.99 1.52
C PRO A 137 13.60 25.38 0.19
N ALA A 138 14.05 24.12 0.20
CA ALA A 138 14.61 23.49 -1.00
C ALA A 138 14.31 21.99 -1.10
N PRO A 139 14.11 21.46 -2.31
CA PRO A 139 14.00 20.02 -2.53
C PRO A 139 15.39 19.37 -2.50
N TYR A 140 15.46 18.15 -1.96
CA TYR A 140 16.63 17.29 -2.04
C TYR A 140 16.17 15.85 -2.29
N ASP A 141 15.92 15.54 -3.55
CA ASP A 141 15.44 14.25 -4.03
C ASP A 141 16.30 13.73 -5.20
N GLY A 142 15.88 12.63 -5.83
CA GLY A 142 16.56 12.06 -6.99
C GLY A 142 16.59 12.99 -8.22
N ASP A 143 15.64 13.92 -8.34
CA ASP A 143 15.54 14.83 -9.49
C ASP A 143 16.29 16.16 -9.25
N THR A 144 16.83 16.35 -8.05
CA THR A 144 17.59 17.54 -7.68
C THR A 144 18.91 17.60 -8.46
N PRO A 145 19.13 18.62 -9.32
CA PRO A 145 20.32 18.74 -10.15
C PRO A 145 21.61 18.70 -9.34
N GLN A 146 22.62 17.98 -9.83
CA GLN A 146 23.86 17.74 -9.09
C GLN A 146 24.58 19.04 -8.69
N GLU A 147 24.57 20.04 -9.57
CA GLU A 147 25.14 21.37 -9.33
C GLU A 147 24.43 22.14 -8.20
N SER A 148 23.12 21.93 -8.02
CA SER A 148 22.34 22.60 -6.98
C SER A 148 22.55 21.98 -5.59
N ARG A 149 22.94 20.69 -5.52
CA ARG A 149 23.01 19.93 -4.26
C ARG A 149 23.95 20.56 -3.23
N THR A 150 25.08 21.14 -3.66
CA THR A 150 26.03 21.79 -2.74
C THR A 150 25.43 23.06 -2.13
N GLY A 151 24.86 23.94 -2.95
CA GLY A 151 24.21 25.17 -2.47
C GLY A 151 23.04 24.87 -1.54
N ILE A 152 22.25 23.84 -1.84
CA ILE A 152 21.16 23.40 -0.96
C ILE A 152 21.69 22.99 0.42
N ARG A 153 22.70 22.10 0.49
CA ARG A 153 23.30 21.67 1.77
C ARG A 153 23.84 22.84 2.58
N GLU A 154 24.47 23.80 1.92
CA GLU A 154 25.13 24.94 2.58
C GLU A 154 24.13 25.99 3.09
N HIS A 155 23.02 26.22 2.38
CA HIS A 155 22.15 27.37 2.65
C HIS A 155 20.74 27.02 3.14
N THR A 156 20.17 25.86 2.81
CA THR A 156 18.78 25.56 3.19
C THR A 156 18.64 25.36 4.70
N ARG A 157 17.58 25.90 5.29
CA ARG A 157 17.18 25.62 6.66
C ARG A 157 15.92 24.77 6.74
N TYR A 158 15.28 24.48 5.60
CA TYR A 158 14.13 23.61 5.53
C TYR A 158 14.22 22.72 4.27
N VAL A 159 14.68 21.48 4.47
CA VAL A 159 14.89 20.53 3.39
C VAL A 159 13.68 19.63 3.18
N PHE A 160 13.25 19.48 1.94
CA PHE A 160 12.15 18.60 1.52
C PHE A 160 12.75 17.39 0.82
N THR A 161 12.57 16.20 1.36
CA THR A 161 13.22 14.97 0.86
C THR A 161 12.30 13.75 1.03
N ASN A 162 12.79 12.58 0.63
CA ASN A 162 12.10 11.30 0.74
C ASN A 162 12.99 10.28 1.47
N PRO A 163 12.44 9.14 1.93
CA PRO A 163 13.22 8.14 2.66
C PRO A 163 14.43 7.60 1.88
N ASP A 164 14.29 7.44 0.56
CA ASP A 164 15.35 6.96 -0.33
C ASP A 164 16.58 7.89 -0.30
N MET A 165 16.35 9.20 -0.42
CA MET A 165 17.41 10.22 -0.42
C MET A 165 17.88 10.59 0.98
N LEU A 166 17.04 10.41 2.01
CA LEU A 166 17.48 10.45 3.39
C LEU A 166 18.51 9.34 3.66
N HIS A 167 18.22 8.11 3.21
CA HIS A 167 19.14 6.97 3.33
C HIS A 167 20.42 7.18 2.52
N ALA A 168 20.33 7.33 1.21
CA ALA A 168 21.51 7.35 0.34
C ALA A 168 22.24 8.71 0.33
N GLY A 169 21.50 9.81 0.27
CA GLY A 169 22.05 11.15 0.01
C GLY A 169 22.40 11.97 1.26
N LEU A 170 21.81 11.63 2.42
CA LEU A 170 22.03 12.33 3.68
C LEU A 170 22.76 11.47 4.69
N LEU A 171 22.24 10.30 5.06
CA LEU A 171 22.87 9.44 6.06
C LEU A 171 24.24 8.93 5.58
N GLY A 172 24.34 8.41 4.36
CA GLY A 172 25.61 7.98 3.77
C GLY A 172 26.66 9.10 3.60
N ALA A 173 26.26 10.37 3.74
CA ALA A 173 27.14 11.52 3.63
C ALA A 173 26.91 12.55 4.75
N HIS A 174 26.56 12.09 5.96
CA HIS A 174 26.05 12.96 7.03
C HIS A 174 27.02 14.08 7.44
N GLU A 175 28.33 13.88 7.25
CA GLU A 175 29.35 14.92 7.49
C GLU A 175 29.12 16.16 6.63
N ARG A 176 28.67 15.99 5.38
CA ARG A 176 28.32 17.10 4.48
C ARG A 176 27.05 17.84 4.91
N TRP A 177 26.30 17.26 5.83
CA TRP A 177 25.06 17.79 6.40
C TRP A 177 25.21 18.24 7.86
N ALA A 178 26.44 18.28 8.39
CA ALA A 178 26.72 18.58 9.79
C ALA A 178 26.07 19.88 10.29
N ARG A 179 25.98 20.92 9.44
CA ARG A 179 25.29 22.18 9.77
C ARG A 179 23.81 21.95 10.06
N LEU A 180 23.11 21.27 9.15
CA LEU A 180 21.68 20.99 9.27
C LEU A 180 21.44 20.07 10.47
N LEU A 181 22.20 18.98 10.57
CA LEU A 181 22.05 17.98 11.63
C LEU A 181 22.29 18.56 13.03
N ARG A 182 23.28 19.44 13.21
CA ARG A 182 23.55 20.12 14.50
C ARG A 182 22.40 21.02 14.95
N HIS A 183 21.59 21.53 14.03
CA HIS A 183 20.51 22.48 14.31
C HIS A 183 19.13 21.95 13.94
N LEU A 184 19.01 20.64 13.71
CA LEU A 184 17.76 20.01 13.33
C LEU A 184 16.80 20.02 14.52
N LYS A 185 15.75 20.84 14.43
CA LYS A 185 14.76 21.03 15.48
C LYS A 185 13.48 20.23 15.22
N PHE A 186 13.10 20.09 13.95
CA PHE A 186 11.88 19.39 13.55
C PHE A 186 12.14 18.43 12.39
N VAL A 187 11.47 17.28 12.42
CA VAL A 187 11.31 16.39 11.27
C VAL A 187 9.83 16.11 11.09
N VAL A 188 9.28 16.58 9.97
CA VAL A 188 7.91 16.26 9.56
C VAL A 188 7.95 14.97 8.75
N VAL A 189 7.08 14.02 9.08
CA VAL A 189 6.90 12.76 8.36
C VAL A 189 5.46 12.70 7.86
N ASP A 190 5.27 13.01 6.59
CA ASP A 190 3.94 13.09 5.99
C ASP A 190 3.46 11.74 5.46
N GLU A 191 2.13 11.57 5.42
CA GLU A 191 1.44 10.36 4.97
C GLU A 191 2.01 9.05 5.55
N CYS A 192 2.26 9.03 6.87
CA CYS A 192 3.00 7.95 7.49
C CYS A 192 2.31 6.56 7.41
N HIS A 193 1.00 6.50 7.12
CA HIS A 193 0.27 5.24 6.85
C HIS A 193 0.70 4.52 5.56
N ILE A 194 1.43 5.19 4.67
CA ILE A 194 1.98 4.57 3.46
C ILE A 194 3.19 3.69 3.80
N TYR A 195 3.87 3.96 4.92
CA TYR A 195 5.03 3.20 5.37
C TYR A 195 4.59 1.89 6.04
N ARG A 196 4.39 0.85 5.23
CA ARG A 196 3.94 -0.50 5.63
C ARG A 196 4.76 -1.61 4.98
N GLY A 197 4.62 -2.84 5.47
CA GLY A 197 5.38 -4.02 5.04
C GLY A 197 6.89 -3.78 5.08
N VAL A 198 7.59 -4.31 4.08
CA VAL A 198 9.05 -4.13 3.93
C VAL A 198 9.43 -2.66 3.80
N PHE A 199 8.67 -1.85 3.07
CA PHE A 199 8.94 -0.41 2.94
C PHE A 199 8.84 0.30 4.29
N GLY A 200 7.81 0.00 5.10
CA GLY A 200 7.65 0.54 6.44
C GLY A 200 8.79 0.17 7.39
N ALA A 201 9.25 -1.08 7.35
CA ALA A 201 10.39 -1.54 8.13
C ALA A 201 11.68 -0.79 7.76
N ASN A 202 11.99 -0.66 6.47
CA ASN A 202 13.13 0.12 5.99
C ASN A 202 13.05 1.58 6.45
N VAL A 203 11.91 2.26 6.22
CA VAL A 203 11.71 3.66 6.62
C VAL A 203 11.86 3.84 8.13
N SER A 204 11.37 2.90 8.94
CA SER A 204 11.58 2.91 10.38
C SER A 204 13.06 2.91 10.74
N LEU A 205 13.84 2.01 10.13
CA LEU A 205 15.27 1.90 10.38
C LEU A 205 16.06 3.11 9.87
N VAL A 206 15.67 3.72 8.74
CA VAL A 206 16.21 5.00 8.26
C VAL A 206 15.94 6.11 9.26
N LEU A 207 14.72 6.22 9.78
CA LEU A 207 14.34 7.27 10.73
C LEU A 207 15.10 7.11 12.06
N ARG A 208 15.22 5.89 12.57
CA ARG A 208 16.02 5.59 13.78
C ARG A 208 17.51 5.91 13.58
N ARG A 209 18.09 5.60 12.41
CA ARG A 209 19.46 6.02 12.03
C ARG A 209 19.60 7.54 11.98
N LEU A 210 18.63 8.26 11.41
CA LEU A 210 18.60 9.73 11.43
C LEU A 210 18.62 10.27 12.86
N LEU A 211 17.77 9.75 13.76
CA LEU A 211 17.72 10.19 15.15
C LEU A 211 19.03 9.93 15.90
N ARG A 212 19.66 8.78 15.64
CA ARG A 212 20.99 8.43 16.17
C ARG A 212 22.06 9.41 15.69
N ILE A 213 22.08 9.72 14.39
CA ILE A 213 23.05 10.67 13.81
C ILE A 213 22.78 12.11 14.27
N ALA A 214 21.53 12.54 14.35
CA ALA A 214 21.15 13.84 14.91
C ALA A 214 21.68 14.01 16.34
N ARG A 215 21.46 13.00 17.20
CA ARG A 215 21.98 12.97 18.58
C ARG A 215 23.50 13.06 18.62
N ALA A 216 24.18 12.37 17.71
CA ALA A 216 25.62 12.43 17.54
C ALA A 216 26.15 13.84 17.19
N TYR A 217 25.36 14.66 16.50
CA TYR A 217 25.66 16.07 16.23
C TYR A 217 25.17 17.03 17.32
N GLY A 218 24.50 16.52 18.35
CA GLY A 218 24.01 17.29 19.50
C GLY A 218 22.58 17.83 19.34
N SER A 219 21.77 17.26 18.45
CA SER A 219 20.36 17.61 18.28
C SER A 219 19.43 16.44 18.61
N GLU A 220 18.27 16.76 19.18
CA GLU A 220 17.17 15.81 19.36
C GLU A 220 15.90 16.45 18.78
N PRO A 221 15.63 16.23 17.47
CA PRO A 221 14.50 16.88 16.82
C PRO A 221 13.17 16.33 17.34
N THR A 222 12.16 17.20 17.36
CA THR A 222 10.75 16.84 17.55
C THR A 222 10.18 16.28 16.26
N LEU A 223 9.52 15.15 16.34
CA LEU A 223 8.90 14.46 15.22
C LEU A 223 7.43 14.85 15.10
N ILE A 224 7.03 15.26 13.90
CA ILE A 224 5.63 15.59 13.59
C ILE A 224 5.16 14.69 12.47
N PHE A 225 4.30 13.74 12.78
CA PHE A 225 3.72 12.82 11.80
C PHE A 225 2.37 13.36 11.32
N ALA A 226 2.10 13.19 10.04
CA ALA A 226 0.78 13.39 9.48
C ALA A 226 0.27 12.10 8.84
N SER A 227 -1.02 11.82 9.03
CA SER A 227 -1.66 10.62 8.50
C SER A 227 -3.14 10.87 8.19
N ALA A 228 -3.74 9.94 7.43
CA ALA A 228 -5.18 9.75 7.43
C ALA A 228 -5.64 9.18 8.79
N THR A 229 -6.95 9.16 9.03
CA THR A 229 -7.55 8.70 10.30
C THR A 229 -7.31 7.21 10.54
N ALA A 230 -6.25 6.85 11.26
CA ALA A 230 -5.90 5.46 11.60
C ALA A 230 -6.49 4.97 12.93
N ALA A 231 -6.53 3.65 13.14
CA ALA A 231 -7.03 3.01 14.36
C ALA A 231 -6.11 3.27 15.58
N ASP A 232 -4.80 3.15 15.38
CA ASP A 232 -3.75 3.42 16.38
C ASP A 232 -2.60 4.24 15.76
N PRO A 233 -2.83 5.53 15.46
CA PRO A 233 -1.82 6.38 14.87
C PRO A 233 -0.62 6.59 15.80
N ALA A 234 -0.84 6.64 17.12
CA ALA A 234 0.22 6.79 18.11
C ALA A 234 1.15 5.58 18.12
N GLY A 235 0.61 4.36 18.19
CA GLY A 235 1.40 3.13 18.16
C GLY A 235 2.12 2.95 16.84
N GLN A 236 1.49 3.28 15.71
CA GLN A 236 2.15 3.27 14.41
C GLN A 236 3.35 4.23 14.35
N ALA A 237 3.15 5.50 14.69
CA ALA A 237 4.21 6.50 14.66
C ALA A 237 5.34 6.13 15.64
N SER A 238 4.97 5.60 16.81
CA SER A 238 5.93 5.11 17.81
C SER A 238 6.75 3.93 17.31
N ARG A 239 6.14 2.98 16.59
CA ARG A 239 6.85 1.87 15.94
C ARG A 239 7.83 2.38 14.89
N LEU A 240 7.43 3.40 14.12
CA LEU A 240 8.24 3.98 13.05
C LEU A 240 9.51 4.66 13.60
N CYS A 241 9.42 5.48 14.65
CA CYS A 241 10.58 6.21 15.19
C CYS A 241 11.27 5.56 16.40
N GLY A 242 10.64 4.59 17.06
CA GLY A 242 11.12 4.00 18.31
C GLY A 242 11.00 4.93 19.53
N ARG A 243 10.11 5.91 19.51
CA ARG A 243 9.82 6.85 20.61
C ARG A 243 8.32 6.91 20.89
N GLU A 244 7.92 7.37 22.06
CA GLU A 244 6.51 7.62 22.38
C GLU A 244 5.97 8.81 21.57
N VAL A 245 4.83 8.64 20.89
CA VAL A 245 4.17 9.68 20.09
C VAL A 245 2.74 9.92 20.58
N VAL A 246 2.36 11.19 20.72
CA VAL A 246 0.99 11.59 21.10
C VAL A 246 0.11 11.73 19.86
N ALA A 247 -1.11 11.19 19.88
CA ALA A 247 -2.05 11.32 18.77
C ALA A 247 -3.05 12.48 18.91
N VAL A 248 -3.30 13.16 17.80
CA VAL A 248 -4.39 14.12 17.59
C VAL A 248 -5.29 13.55 16.49
N THR A 249 -6.47 13.07 16.87
CA THR A 249 -7.38 12.29 15.99
C THR A 249 -8.72 12.96 15.72
N GLU A 250 -9.11 13.93 16.55
CA GLU A 250 -10.38 14.65 16.37
C GLU A 250 -10.29 15.61 15.18
N ASP A 251 -10.95 15.28 14.07
CA ASP A 251 -10.99 16.16 12.91
C ASP A 251 -11.99 17.29 13.09
N ALA A 252 -11.48 18.53 13.14
CA ALA A 252 -12.28 19.73 13.37
C ALA A 252 -12.54 20.52 12.07
N ALA A 253 -12.14 20.01 10.91
CA ALA A 253 -12.41 20.65 9.61
C ALA A 253 -13.88 20.45 9.18
N PRO A 254 -14.44 21.37 8.39
CA PRO A 254 -15.78 21.21 7.86
C PRO A 254 -15.81 20.15 6.75
N THR A 255 -16.90 19.37 6.71
CA THR A 255 -17.13 18.38 5.65
C THR A 255 -18.52 18.57 5.04
N GLY A 256 -18.63 18.46 3.72
CA GLY A 256 -19.93 18.39 3.04
C GLY A 256 -20.65 17.07 3.34
N GLU A 257 -21.94 17.02 3.01
CA GLU A 257 -22.70 15.76 3.02
C GLU A 257 -22.14 14.81 1.96
N ARG A 258 -22.05 13.52 2.25
CA ARG A 258 -21.55 12.53 1.30
C ARG A 258 -22.45 11.31 1.30
N THR A 259 -22.86 10.88 0.11
CA THR A 259 -23.57 9.62 -0.12
C THR A 259 -22.58 8.60 -0.67
N ILE A 260 -22.39 7.49 0.03
CA ILE A 260 -21.51 6.40 -0.41
C ILE A 260 -22.38 5.23 -0.84
N ALA A 261 -22.26 4.79 -2.09
CA ALA A 261 -22.94 3.62 -2.63
C ALA A 261 -21.96 2.48 -2.86
N LEU A 262 -22.27 1.31 -2.31
CA LEU A 262 -21.58 0.06 -2.61
C LEU A 262 -22.34 -0.66 -3.72
N TRP A 263 -21.60 -1.04 -4.76
CA TRP A 263 -22.18 -1.42 -6.04
C TRP A 263 -21.61 -2.76 -6.51
N GLU A 264 -22.47 -3.75 -6.72
CA GLU A 264 -22.09 -5.07 -7.22
C GLU A 264 -22.56 -5.26 -8.68
N PRO A 265 -21.62 -5.41 -9.63
CA PRO A 265 -21.91 -5.75 -11.02
C PRO A 265 -22.75 -7.02 -11.20
N GLY A 266 -23.69 -6.99 -12.15
CA GLY A 266 -24.47 -8.17 -12.52
C GLY A 266 -23.68 -9.26 -13.25
N PHE A 267 -24.33 -10.40 -13.50
CA PHE A 267 -23.79 -11.45 -14.37
C PHE A 267 -24.10 -11.18 -15.85
N ILE A 268 -23.17 -11.55 -16.72
CA ILE A 268 -23.36 -11.55 -18.17
C ILE A 268 -24.13 -12.81 -18.54
N GLU A 269 -25.35 -12.64 -19.04
CA GLU A 269 -26.21 -13.76 -19.43
C GLU A 269 -25.54 -14.61 -20.52
N GLY A 270 -25.41 -15.92 -20.28
CA GLY A 270 -24.84 -16.88 -21.22
C GLY A 270 -23.32 -16.92 -21.31
N ALA A 271 -22.59 -16.15 -20.48
CA ALA A 271 -21.14 -16.24 -20.40
C ALA A 271 -20.69 -17.19 -19.28
N GLU A 272 -19.83 -18.16 -19.62
CA GLU A 272 -19.21 -19.10 -18.69
C GLU A 272 -17.70 -18.89 -18.65
N GLY A 273 -17.16 -18.83 -17.44
CA GLY A 273 -15.74 -18.70 -17.14
C GLY A 273 -15.10 -20.04 -16.79
N GLU A 274 -13.98 -19.99 -16.08
CA GLU A 274 -13.21 -21.19 -15.74
C GLU A 274 -14.05 -22.19 -14.92
N ASN A 275 -14.03 -23.46 -15.33
CA ASN A 275 -14.82 -24.54 -14.74
C ASN A 275 -16.36 -24.29 -14.73
N GLY A 276 -16.88 -23.53 -15.70
CA GLY A 276 -18.32 -23.23 -15.80
C GLY A 276 -18.80 -22.17 -14.80
N ALA A 277 -17.90 -21.41 -14.19
CA ALA A 277 -18.25 -20.33 -13.28
C ALA A 277 -19.00 -19.21 -14.01
N PRO A 278 -20.03 -18.59 -13.40
CA PRO A 278 -20.72 -17.47 -14.03
C PRO A 278 -19.80 -16.23 -14.13
N VAL A 279 -19.90 -15.47 -15.21
CA VAL A 279 -19.04 -14.29 -15.47
C VAL A 279 -19.77 -13.00 -15.13
N ARG A 280 -19.16 -12.15 -14.30
CA ARG A 280 -19.69 -10.81 -13.98
C ARG A 280 -19.26 -9.76 -15.01
N TYR A 281 -20.04 -8.67 -15.12
CA TYR A 281 -19.59 -7.50 -15.84
C TYR A 281 -18.28 -6.97 -15.23
N PRO A 282 -17.25 -6.65 -16.04
CA PRO A 282 -16.01 -6.10 -15.50
C PRO A 282 -16.25 -4.75 -14.83
N ALA A 283 -15.75 -4.59 -13.59
CA ALA A 283 -15.89 -3.35 -12.82
C ALA A 283 -15.42 -2.10 -13.57
N THR A 284 -14.40 -2.21 -14.44
CA THR A 284 -13.92 -1.10 -15.28
C THR A 284 -14.96 -0.68 -16.32
N THR A 285 -15.62 -1.64 -16.97
CA THR A 285 -16.67 -1.35 -17.96
C THR A 285 -17.84 -0.65 -17.28
N GLU A 286 -18.24 -1.16 -16.12
CA GLU A 286 -19.34 -0.60 -15.35
C GLU A 286 -19.01 0.79 -14.79
N ALA A 287 -17.80 1.00 -14.26
CA ALA A 287 -17.32 2.30 -13.82
C ALA A 287 -17.29 3.35 -14.94
N ALA A 288 -16.95 2.96 -16.18
CA ALA A 288 -16.98 3.86 -17.33
C ALA A 288 -18.40 4.33 -17.65
N SER A 289 -19.36 3.42 -17.63
CA SER A 289 -20.77 3.76 -17.88
C SER A 289 -21.41 4.50 -16.69
N ILE A 290 -20.99 4.24 -15.45
CA ILE A 290 -21.38 5.05 -14.28
C ILE A 290 -20.85 6.48 -14.44
N MET A 291 -19.57 6.64 -14.80
CA MET A 291 -18.95 7.94 -15.04
C MET A 291 -19.69 8.72 -16.12
N SER A 292 -19.96 8.12 -17.29
CA SER A 292 -20.70 8.79 -18.36
C SER A 292 -22.12 9.19 -17.91
N THR A 293 -22.80 8.34 -17.13
CA THR A 293 -24.13 8.63 -16.58
C THR A 293 -24.12 9.81 -15.61
N LEU A 294 -23.14 9.86 -14.69
CA LEU A 294 -22.97 10.96 -13.74
C LEU A 294 -22.66 12.28 -14.45
N LEU A 295 -21.78 12.24 -15.46
CA LEU A 295 -21.47 13.40 -16.30
C LEU A 295 -22.72 13.94 -17.01
N LEU A 296 -23.61 13.06 -17.50
CA LEU A 296 -24.89 13.45 -18.10
C LEU A 296 -25.83 14.14 -17.10
N GLN A 297 -25.72 13.84 -15.80
CA GLN A 297 -26.42 14.56 -14.73
C GLN A 297 -25.72 15.85 -14.28
N GLY A 298 -24.59 16.20 -14.89
CA GLY A 298 -23.82 17.39 -14.58
C GLY A 298 -22.84 17.24 -13.42
N ALA A 299 -22.64 16.03 -12.89
CA ALA A 299 -21.70 15.77 -11.81
C ALA A 299 -20.28 15.55 -12.36
N ARG A 300 -19.34 16.43 -12.00
CA ARG A 300 -17.91 16.28 -12.34
C ARG A 300 -17.35 15.07 -11.60
N THR A 301 -16.77 14.14 -12.35
CA THR A 301 -16.50 12.78 -11.86
C THR A 301 -15.03 12.40 -12.00
N LEU A 302 -14.46 11.86 -10.91
CA LEU A 302 -13.14 11.23 -10.91
C LEU A 302 -13.28 9.72 -10.74
N THR A 303 -12.72 8.94 -11.65
CA THR A 303 -12.81 7.47 -11.63
C THR A 303 -11.46 6.85 -11.36
N PHE A 304 -11.32 6.16 -10.23
CA PHE A 304 -10.11 5.43 -9.84
C PHE A 304 -10.13 3.99 -10.37
N VAL A 305 -8.99 3.55 -10.90
CA VAL A 305 -8.74 2.19 -11.39
C VAL A 305 -7.38 1.66 -10.91
N ARG A 306 -7.13 0.36 -11.03
CA ARG A 306 -5.87 -0.26 -10.57
C ARG A 306 -4.73 -0.25 -11.59
N SER A 307 -4.97 0.08 -12.87
CA SER A 307 -3.92 0.04 -13.90
C SER A 307 -3.99 1.20 -14.89
N ARG A 308 -2.84 1.56 -15.48
CA ARG A 308 -2.72 2.65 -16.47
C ARG A 308 -3.63 2.42 -17.69
N ARG A 309 -3.67 1.18 -18.18
CA ARG A 309 -4.56 0.81 -19.29
C ARG A 309 -6.02 0.88 -18.90
N ALA A 310 -6.38 0.41 -17.70
CA ALA A 310 -7.76 0.54 -17.24
C ALA A 310 -8.21 2.01 -17.22
N ALA A 311 -7.31 2.95 -16.92
CA ALA A 311 -7.63 4.37 -16.91
C ALA A 311 -7.94 4.87 -18.33
N GLU A 312 -7.13 4.45 -19.31
CA GLU A 312 -7.38 4.76 -20.71
C GLU A 312 -8.66 4.10 -21.24
N THR A 313 -8.89 2.83 -20.90
CA THR A 313 -10.09 2.08 -21.31
C THR A 313 -11.35 2.71 -20.73
N VAL A 314 -11.33 3.08 -19.45
CA VAL A 314 -12.47 3.74 -18.79
C VAL A 314 -12.74 5.11 -19.43
N ALA A 315 -11.70 5.93 -19.64
CA ALA A 315 -11.87 7.23 -20.28
C ALA A 315 -12.42 7.11 -21.70
N MET A 316 -11.83 6.24 -22.52
CA MET A 316 -12.28 5.99 -23.90
C MET A 316 -13.72 5.49 -23.95
N ARG A 317 -14.06 4.53 -23.08
CA ARG A 317 -15.42 3.98 -23.04
C ARG A 317 -16.44 5.01 -22.57
N ALA A 318 -16.11 5.82 -21.58
CA ALA A 318 -16.97 6.91 -21.15
C ALA A 318 -17.17 7.95 -22.27
N GLN A 319 -16.14 8.25 -23.05
CA GLN A 319 -16.23 9.11 -24.24
C GLN A 319 -17.18 8.51 -25.30
N GLU A 320 -17.04 7.23 -25.61
CA GLU A 320 -17.93 6.51 -26.54
C GLU A 320 -19.40 6.59 -26.08
N ASP A 321 -19.66 6.26 -24.81
CA ASP A 321 -21.00 6.30 -24.22
C ASP A 321 -21.61 7.71 -24.32
N LEU A 322 -20.81 8.76 -24.07
CA LEU A 322 -21.24 10.16 -24.18
C LEU A 322 -21.55 10.57 -25.62
N VAL A 323 -20.73 10.14 -26.59
CA VAL A 323 -20.98 10.39 -28.02
C VAL A 323 -22.28 9.71 -28.46
N VAL A 324 -22.50 8.46 -28.07
CA VAL A 324 -23.74 7.71 -28.34
C VAL A 324 -24.95 8.41 -27.72
N ALA A 325 -24.79 9.02 -26.55
CA ALA A 325 -25.82 9.82 -25.89
C ALA A 325 -26.00 11.23 -26.49
N GLY A 326 -25.28 11.59 -27.57
CA GLY A 326 -25.39 12.88 -28.25
C GLY A 326 -24.63 14.03 -27.57
N ARG A 327 -23.66 13.74 -26.70
CA ARG A 327 -22.87 14.70 -25.92
C ARG A 327 -21.38 14.65 -26.25
N ALA A 328 -21.05 14.84 -27.52
CA ALA A 328 -19.65 14.91 -27.98
C ALA A 328 -18.86 16.03 -27.28
N ASP A 329 -19.52 17.13 -26.93
CA ASP A 329 -18.96 18.24 -26.17
C ASP A 329 -18.51 17.84 -24.74
N PHE A 330 -19.16 16.85 -24.14
CA PHE A 330 -18.72 16.27 -22.87
C PHE A 330 -17.62 15.24 -23.08
N ALA A 331 -17.68 14.45 -24.15
CA ALA A 331 -16.65 13.46 -24.47
C ALA A 331 -15.26 14.10 -24.64
N GLU A 332 -15.15 15.26 -25.30
CA GLU A 332 -13.89 16.01 -25.45
C GLU A 332 -13.30 16.51 -24.12
N ARG A 333 -14.11 16.54 -23.07
CA ARG A 333 -13.76 16.98 -21.70
C ARG A 333 -13.56 15.82 -20.74
N VAL A 334 -13.45 14.60 -21.26
CA VAL A 334 -13.03 13.40 -20.53
C VAL A 334 -11.59 13.06 -20.90
N ALA A 335 -10.76 12.75 -19.90
CA ALA A 335 -9.37 12.34 -20.11
C ALA A 335 -8.97 11.19 -19.18
N SER A 336 -7.79 10.61 -19.44
CA SER A 336 -7.13 9.74 -18.47
C SER A 336 -5.93 10.46 -17.83
N TYR A 337 -5.56 10.07 -16.61
CA TYR A 337 -4.41 10.60 -15.90
C TYR A 337 -3.58 9.47 -15.29
N ARG A 338 -2.26 9.47 -15.52
CA ARG A 338 -1.32 8.47 -14.99
C ARG A 338 0.04 9.06 -14.67
N ALA A 339 0.70 8.49 -13.66
CA ALA A 339 2.03 8.92 -13.22
C ALA A 339 3.13 8.84 -14.30
N GLY A 340 2.95 7.99 -15.32
CA GLY A 340 3.89 7.81 -16.43
C GLY A 340 3.84 8.88 -17.53
N TYR A 341 2.96 9.89 -17.42
CA TYR A 341 2.96 11.03 -18.33
C TYR A 341 4.12 11.97 -18.04
N LEU A 342 4.55 12.71 -19.07
CA LEU A 342 5.55 13.77 -18.93
C LEU A 342 5.07 14.79 -17.89
N ALA A 343 6.02 15.40 -17.17
CA ALA A 343 5.68 16.34 -16.11
C ALA A 343 4.84 17.53 -16.64
N GLU A 344 5.09 17.98 -17.87
CA GLU A 344 4.34 19.06 -18.51
C GLU A 344 2.90 18.65 -18.83
N ASP A 345 2.69 17.43 -19.37
CA ASP A 345 1.35 16.90 -19.65
C ASP A 345 0.51 16.74 -18.38
N ARG A 346 1.13 16.23 -17.30
CA ARG A 346 0.47 16.08 -16.00
C ARG A 346 0.00 17.43 -15.47
N ARG A 347 0.87 18.44 -15.48
CA ARG A 347 0.53 19.81 -15.06
C ARG A 347 -0.60 20.41 -15.88
N ALA A 348 -0.60 20.19 -17.20
CA ALA A 348 -1.67 20.67 -18.07
C ALA A 348 -3.01 20.00 -17.75
N LEU A 349 -3.03 18.68 -17.51
CA LEU A 349 -4.24 17.95 -17.10
C LEU A 349 -4.72 18.38 -15.71
N GLU A 350 -3.81 18.54 -14.75
CA GLU A 350 -4.10 19.04 -13.41
C GLU A 350 -4.73 20.43 -13.45
N GLN A 351 -4.16 21.35 -14.23
CA GLN A 351 -4.69 22.70 -14.39
C GLN A 351 -6.09 22.69 -15.04
N ARG A 352 -6.29 21.87 -16.09
CA ARG A 352 -7.59 21.70 -16.74
C ARG A 352 -8.63 21.03 -15.83
N LEU A 353 -8.18 20.22 -14.88
CA LEU A 353 -9.06 19.61 -13.89
C LEU A 353 -9.43 20.62 -12.80
N ASP A 354 -8.47 21.42 -12.32
CA ASP A 354 -8.71 22.43 -11.29
C ASP A 354 -9.62 23.57 -11.78
N ASN A 355 -9.40 24.08 -13.00
CA ASN A 355 -10.18 25.18 -13.56
C ASN A 355 -11.57 24.77 -14.09
N GLY A 356 -11.90 23.47 -14.09
CA GLY A 356 -13.19 22.96 -14.57
C GLY A 356 -13.28 22.62 -16.05
N ASP A 357 -12.21 22.75 -16.83
CA ASP A 357 -12.21 22.40 -18.26
C ASP A 357 -12.43 20.90 -18.50
N LEU A 358 -11.92 20.05 -17.61
CA LEU A 358 -12.23 18.62 -17.58
C LEU A 358 -13.44 18.35 -16.68
N LEU A 359 -14.41 17.63 -17.25
CA LEU A 359 -15.60 17.15 -16.53
C LEU A 359 -15.34 15.80 -15.90
N GLY A 360 -14.54 14.96 -16.55
CA GLY A 360 -14.31 13.59 -16.14
C GLY A 360 -12.85 13.17 -16.31
N VAL A 361 -12.28 12.52 -15.29
CA VAL A 361 -10.93 11.94 -15.39
C VAL A 361 -10.93 10.51 -14.88
N ALA A 362 -10.37 9.58 -15.65
CA ALA A 362 -10.06 8.23 -15.18
C ALA A 362 -8.57 8.14 -14.80
N THR A 363 -8.25 7.59 -13.64
CA THR A 363 -6.89 7.64 -13.10
C THR A 363 -6.53 6.43 -12.24
N THR A 364 -5.24 6.16 -12.10
CA THR A 364 -4.75 5.22 -11.08
C THR A 364 -4.72 5.89 -9.70
N ASN A 365 -4.01 5.31 -8.74
CA ASN A 365 -3.66 6.00 -7.48
C ASN A 365 -2.80 7.28 -7.66
N ALA A 366 -2.50 7.70 -8.89
CA ALA A 366 -1.67 8.87 -9.15
C ALA A 366 -2.33 10.17 -8.66
N LEU A 367 -3.67 10.24 -8.64
CA LEU A 367 -4.43 11.36 -8.05
C LEU A 367 -5.00 11.05 -6.66
N GLU A 368 -4.58 9.93 -6.06
CA GLU A 368 -4.95 9.58 -4.69
C GLU A 368 -4.33 10.55 -3.68
N LEU A 369 -3.11 11.04 -3.98
CA LEU A 369 -2.31 11.91 -3.12
C LEU A 369 -1.86 13.17 -3.86
N GLY A 370 -1.75 14.29 -3.13
CA GLY A 370 -0.89 15.40 -3.53
C GLY A 370 -1.30 16.23 -4.75
N ILE A 371 -2.59 16.38 -5.06
CA ILE A 371 -3.09 17.53 -5.85
C ILE A 371 -4.37 18.09 -5.21
N ASP A 372 -4.56 19.41 -5.22
CA ASP A 372 -5.84 20.02 -4.87
C ASP A 372 -6.76 19.99 -6.09
N VAL A 373 -7.68 19.02 -6.12
CA VAL A 373 -8.71 18.98 -7.17
C VAL A 373 -9.94 19.72 -6.66
N GLY A 374 -10.04 21.01 -6.98
CA GLY A 374 -11.20 21.81 -6.62
C GLY A 374 -12.49 21.31 -7.30
N GLY A 375 -13.54 21.07 -6.51
CA GLY A 375 -14.93 21.02 -6.99
C GLY A 375 -15.33 19.78 -7.80
N LEU A 376 -14.93 18.58 -7.37
CA LEU A 376 -15.53 17.34 -7.86
C LEU A 376 -16.80 16.99 -7.08
N ASP A 377 -17.82 16.54 -7.82
CA ASP A 377 -19.15 16.18 -7.30
C ASP A 377 -19.25 14.67 -7.03
N ALA A 378 -18.51 13.87 -7.80
CA ALA A 378 -18.55 12.41 -7.73
C ALA A 378 -17.18 11.74 -7.81
N VAL A 379 -17.04 10.63 -7.09
CA VAL A 379 -15.92 9.69 -7.21
C VAL A 379 -16.46 8.30 -7.52
N VAL A 380 -15.84 7.62 -8.48
CA VAL A 380 -16.13 6.22 -8.81
C VAL A 380 -14.86 5.40 -8.59
N MET A 381 -14.93 4.28 -7.89
CA MET A 381 -13.80 3.36 -7.70
C MET A 381 -14.11 2.03 -8.38
N ALA A 382 -13.32 1.66 -9.39
CA ALA A 382 -13.42 0.37 -10.06
C ALA A 382 -12.65 -0.70 -9.24
N GLY A 383 -13.30 -1.14 -8.16
CA GLY A 383 -12.78 -2.06 -7.17
C GLY A 383 -12.27 -1.40 -5.91
N PHE A 384 -12.12 -2.18 -4.85
CA PHE A 384 -11.51 -1.72 -3.62
C PHE A 384 -10.02 -1.34 -3.88
N PRO A 385 -9.56 -0.15 -3.45
CA PRO A 385 -8.18 0.29 -3.72
C PRO A 385 -7.12 -0.48 -2.93
N GLY A 386 -7.52 -1.39 -2.04
CA GLY A 386 -6.66 -2.31 -1.31
C GLY A 386 -6.52 -1.99 0.18
N THR A 387 -6.86 -0.77 0.61
CA THR A 387 -6.96 -0.40 2.04
C THR A 387 -8.08 0.61 2.27
N VAL A 388 -8.64 0.62 3.48
CA VAL A 388 -9.60 1.66 3.91
C VAL A 388 -8.94 3.05 3.83
N ALA A 389 -7.63 3.15 4.09
CA ALA A 389 -6.85 4.39 3.90
C ALA A 389 -7.07 4.99 2.50
N SER A 390 -6.72 4.21 1.48
CA SER A 390 -6.84 4.61 0.08
C SER A 390 -8.28 4.85 -0.32
N PHE A 391 -9.24 4.04 0.16
CA PHE A 391 -10.67 4.28 -0.07
C PHE A 391 -11.09 5.65 0.46
N ARG A 392 -10.74 5.99 1.70
CA ARG A 392 -11.07 7.29 2.30
C ARG A 392 -10.38 8.45 1.58
N GLN A 393 -9.13 8.27 1.12
CA GLN A 393 -8.41 9.29 0.36
C GLN A 393 -9.05 9.56 -1.00
N GLN A 394 -9.39 8.51 -1.73
CA GLN A 394 -10.07 8.60 -3.02
C GLN A 394 -11.47 9.19 -2.85
N ALA A 395 -12.24 8.75 -1.85
CA ALA A 395 -13.55 9.29 -1.52
C ALA A 395 -13.49 10.78 -1.13
N GLY A 396 -12.43 11.19 -0.44
CA GLY A 396 -12.16 12.58 -0.05
C GLY A 396 -11.84 13.54 -1.20
N ARG A 397 -11.78 13.05 -2.45
CA ARG A 397 -11.62 13.87 -3.64
C ARG A 397 -12.90 14.59 -4.07
N ALA A 398 -14.08 14.14 -3.62
CA ALA A 398 -15.35 14.82 -3.86
C ALA A 398 -15.95 15.44 -2.58
N GLY A 399 -16.75 16.51 -2.75
CA GLY A 399 -17.50 17.16 -1.66
C GLY A 399 -16.73 18.23 -0.88
N ARG A 400 -15.81 18.96 -1.54
CA ARG A 400 -15.10 20.09 -0.91
C ARG A 400 -16.04 21.30 -0.73
N ARG A 401 -15.77 22.13 0.29
CA ARG A 401 -16.50 23.39 0.61
C ARG A 401 -17.99 23.22 1.00
N GLY A 402 -18.37 22.08 1.56
CA GLY A 402 -19.70 21.88 2.13
C GLY A 402 -20.78 21.45 1.12
N GLN A 403 -20.43 21.24 -0.16
CA GLN A 403 -21.34 20.69 -1.16
C GLN A 403 -21.55 19.18 -0.96
N GLY A 404 -22.75 18.71 -1.29
CA GLY A 404 -23.07 17.28 -1.31
C GLY A 404 -22.24 16.54 -2.36
N SER A 405 -21.79 15.32 -2.09
CA SER A 405 -21.09 14.48 -3.06
C SER A 405 -21.54 13.03 -3.07
N VAL A 406 -21.25 12.33 -4.16
CA VAL A 406 -21.48 10.88 -4.28
C VAL A 406 -20.17 10.12 -4.45
N VAL A 407 -20.04 8.98 -3.79
CA VAL A 407 -18.93 8.05 -3.95
C VAL A 407 -19.50 6.68 -4.29
N VAL A 408 -19.07 6.08 -5.40
CA VAL A 408 -19.53 4.76 -5.83
C VAL A 408 -18.35 3.79 -5.86
N MET A 409 -18.40 2.72 -5.06
CA MET A 409 -17.42 1.63 -5.13
C MET A 409 -18.01 0.45 -5.90
N VAL A 410 -17.49 0.19 -7.09
CA VAL A 410 -17.89 -0.92 -7.97
C VAL A 410 -17.04 -2.15 -7.65
N ALA A 411 -17.63 -3.19 -7.06
CA ALA A 411 -16.91 -4.41 -6.72
C ALA A 411 -16.34 -5.11 -7.95
N ARG A 412 -15.10 -5.61 -7.82
CA ARG A 412 -14.53 -6.58 -8.77
C ARG A 412 -15.00 -7.99 -8.43
N ASP A 413 -14.77 -8.90 -9.37
CA ASP A 413 -14.95 -10.34 -9.18
C ASP A 413 -13.77 -10.91 -8.35
N GLU A 414 -13.74 -10.58 -7.05
CA GLU A 414 -12.67 -10.91 -6.09
C GLU A 414 -13.27 -11.03 -4.67
N PRO A 415 -12.78 -11.95 -3.80
CA PRO A 415 -13.43 -12.24 -2.53
C PRO A 415 -13.49 -11.04 -1.59
N MET A 416 -12.41 -10.25 -1.55
CA MET A 416 -12.36 -9.03 -0.73
C MET A 416 -13.38 -7.99 -1.18
N ASP A 417 -13.46 -7.70 -2.48
CA ASP A 417 -14.42 -6.71 -2.99
C ASP A 417 -15.87 -7.18 -2.75
N THR A 418 -16.16 -8.47 -2.97
CA THR A 418 -17.47 -9.07 -2.65
C THR A 418 -17.79 -8.97 -1.16
N TYR A 419 -16.85 -9.31 -0.28
CA TYR A 419 -17.07 -9.19 1.16
C TYR A 419 -17.42 -7.75 1.57
N LEU A 420 -16.65 -6.76 1.11
CA LEU A 420 -16.83 -5.35 1.50
C LEU A 420 -18.18 -4.78 1.05
N VAL A 421 -18.71 -5.19 -0.10
CA VAL A 421 -20.03 -4.70 -0.55
C VAL A 421 -21.21 -5.33 0.20
N HIS A 422 -21.05 -6.52 0.78
CA HIS A 422 -22.08 -7.17 1.62
C HIS A 422 -21.90 -6.93 3.13
N HIS A 423 -20.72 -6.46 3.54
CA HIS A 423 -20.37 -6.11 4.91
C HIS A 423 -19.87 -4.65 4.99
N PRO A 424 -20.74 -3.67 4.74
CA PRO A 424 -20.38 -2.25 4.70
C PRO A 424 -19.71 -1.77 5.99
N GLU A 425 -20.03 -2.36 7.14
CA GLU A 425 -19.40 -2.06 8.42
C GLU A 425 -17.88 -2.31 8.44
N ALA A 426 -17.39 -3.26 7.64
CA ALA A 426 -15.97 -3.56 7.53
C ALA A 426 -15.18 -2.47 6.79
N LEU A 427 -15.85 -1.73 5.88
CA LEU A 427 -15.27 -0.63 5.11
C LEU A 427 -15.57 0.75 5.70
N LEU A 428 -16.82 0.97 6.10
CA LEU A 428 -17.38 2.27 6.46
C LEU A 428 -17.44 2.49 7.98
N GLY A 429 -17.58 1.41 8.75
CA GLY A 429 -17.69 1.45 10.22
C GLY A 429 -16.36 1.41 10.96
N ARG A 430 -15.26 1.06 10.28
CA ARG A 430 -13.94 0.91 10.90
C ARG A 430 -13.03 2.13 10.64
N PRO A 431 -12.16 2.48 11.62
CA PRO A 431 -11.05 3.39 11.35
C PRO A 431 -10.09 2.79 10.31
N VAL A 432 -9.25 3.62 9.67
CA VAL A 432 -8.23 3.11 8.74
C VAL A 432 -7.33 2.12 9.47
N GLU A 433 -6.96 1.05 8.78
CA GLU A 433 -6.14 -0.03 9.32
C GLU A 433 -4.76 0.50 9.76
N ASN A 434 -4.17 -0.15 10.77
CA ASN A 434 -2.80 0.16 11.16
C ASN A 434 -1.83 -0.39 10.12
N SER A 435 -0.84 0.41 9.72
CA SER A 435 0.24 -0.10 8.87
C SER A 435 1.04 -1.18 9.62
N VAL A 436 1.00 -2.40 9.09
CA VAL A 436 1.75 -3.54 9.61
C VAL A 436 3.14 -3.56 9.00
N PHE A 437 4.19 -3.58 9.82
CA PHE A 437 5.59 -3.78 9.39
C PHE A 437 6.45 -4.24 10.57
N ASN A 438 7.49 -5.03 10.28
CA ASN A 438 8.43 -5.53 11.28
C ASN A 438 9.85 -4.90 11.11
N PRO A 439 10.22 -3.87 11.90
CA PRO A 439 11.56 -3.29 11.84
C PRO A 439 12.65 -4.21 12.42
N ALA A 440 12.27 -5.30 13.10
CA ALA A 440 13.19 -6.31 13.63
C ALA A 440 13.38 -7.50 12.68
N ASN A 441 12.82 -7.48 11.45
CA ASN A 441 13.08 -8.52 10.46
C ASN A 441 14.61 -8.57 10.19
N PRO A 442 15.29 -9.70 10.47
CA PRO A 442 16.75 -9.80 10.39
C PRO A 442 17.29 -9.57 8.97
N TYR A 443 16.54 -9.93 7.92
CA TYR A 443 16.94 -9.75 6.52
C TYR A 443 17.01 -8.26 6.14
N ILE A 444 16.08 -7.45 6.64
CA ILE A 444 16.08 -6.00 6.44
C ILE A 444 17.10 -5.34 7.38
N LEU A 445 17.07 -5.74 8.66
CA LEU A 445 17.88 -5.15 9.72
C LEU A 445 19.37 -5.26 9.42
N ARG A 446 19.83 -6.37 8.84
CA ARG A 446 21.22 -6.64 8.47
C ARG A 446 21.86 -5.53 7.65
N GLY A 447 21.24 -5.14 6.52
CA GLY A 447 21.75 -4.06 5.68
C GLY A 447 21.81 -2.73 6.45
N HIS A 448 20.75 -2.42 7.21
CA HIS A 448 20.69 -1.21 8.02
C HIS A 448 21.72 -1.16 9.14
N MET A 449 22.06 -2.28 9.78
CA MET A 449 23.08 -2.34 10.83
C MET A 449 24.47 -2.09 10.25
N TYR A 450 24.75 -2.63 9.06
CA TYR A 450 26.00 -2.33 8.37
C TYR A 450 26.08 -0.85 7.98
N CYS A 451 25.04 -0.28 7.36
CA CYS A 451 24.98 1.17 7.08
C CYS A 451 25.17 2.01 8.36
N ALA A 452 24.50 1.63 9.45
CA ALA A 452 24.60 2.34 10.72
C ALA A 452 26.03 2.30 11.27
N ALA A 453 26.74 1.17 11.18
CA ALA A 453 28.13 1.02 11.60
C ALA A 453 29.12 1.82 10.72
N VAL A 454 28.83 1.96 9.43
CA VAL A 454 29.59 2.80 8.48
C VAL A 454 29.43 4.28 8.80
N GLU A 455 28.21 4.72 9.11
CA GLU A 455 27.94 6.11 9.53
C GLU A 455 28.68 6.44 10.83
N ARG A 456 28.59 5.55 11.82
CA ARG A 456 29.26 5.69 13.10
C ARG A 456 29.33 4.33 13.80
N PRO A 457 30.36 4.03 14.61
CA PRO A 457 30.39 2.77 15.36
C PRO A 457 29.13 2.53 16.20
N LEU A 458 28.58 1.32 16.16
CA LEU A 458 27.41 0.92 16.94
C LEU A 458 27.79 0.74 18.42
N SER A 459 27.09 1.39 19.33
CA SER A 459 27.19 1.11 20.77
C SER A 459 26.34 -0.08 21.19
N ASP A 460 26.52 -0.59 22.41
CA ASP A 460 25.62 -1.62 22.97
C ASP A 460 24.16 -1.11 23.08
N ASP A 461 23.97 0.17 23.42
CA ASP A 461 22.66 0.81 23.44
C ASP A 461 22.03 0.88 22.04
N ASP A 462 22.83 1.13 20.99
CA ASP A 462 22.35 1.09 19.61
C ASP A 462 21.85 -0.32 19.27
N VAL A 463 22.65 -1.36 19.54
CA VAL A 463 22.29 -2.76 19.24
C VAL A 463 20.99 -3.16 19.95
N ALA A 464 20.82 -2.76 21.23
CA ALA A 464 19.60 -3.00 21.97
C ALA A 464 18.40 -2.23 21.40
N ALA A 465 18.56 -0.94 21.07
CA ALA A 465 17.49 -0.10 20.52
C ALA A 465 16.99 -0.56 19.14
N PHE A 466 17.86 -1.20 18.35
CA PHE A 466 17.52 -1.81 17.08
C PHE A 466 17.04 -3.27 17.18
N ASN A 467 17.11 -3.89 18.36
CA ASN A 467 16.91 -5.32 18.55
C ASN A 467 17.79 -6.18 17.60
N ALA A 468 19.07 -5.80 17.51
CA ALA A 468 19.97 -6.27 16.46
C ALA A 468 21.07 -7.22 16.96
N THR A 469 20.92 -7.82 18.15
CA THR A 469 21.96 -8.63 18.79
C THR A 469 22.45 -9.76 17.88
N ASP A 470 21.55 -10.57 17.35
CA ASP A 470 21.92 -11.73 16.52
C ASP A 470 22.52 -11.29 15.18
N VAL A 471 21.88 -10.33 14.52
CA VAL A 471 22.36 -9.74 13.25
C VAL A 471 23.77 -9.15 13.39
N VAL A 472 24.06 -8.46 14.49
CA VAL A 472 25.39 -7.86 14.73
C VAL A 472 26.42 -8.95 15.04
N ASN A 473 26.04 -10.04 15.71
CA ASN A 473 26.90 -11.19 15.92
C ASN A 473 27.24 -11.87 14.60
N ASP A 474 26.26 -12.09 13.72
CA ASP A 474 26.45 -12.68 12.40
C ASP A 474 27.38 -11.82 11.53
N LEU A 475 27.10 -10.52 11.42
CA LEU A 475 27.96 -9.58 10.71
C LEU A 475 29.39 -9.53 11.29
N THR A 476 29.56 -9.78 12.60
CA THR A 476 30.88 -9.86 13.23
C THR A 476 31.59 -11.18 12.88
N ALA A 477 30.85 -12.29 12.87
CA ALA A 477 31.39 -13.61 12.52
C ALA A 477 31.86 -13.66 11.06
N GLU A 478 31.13 -13.01 10.16
CA GLU A 478 31.50 -12.85 8.75
C GLU A 478 32.62 -11.81 8.51
N GLY A 479 33.05 -11.12 9.56
CA GLY A 479 34.12 -10.13 9.48
C GLY A 479 33.72 -8.79 8.87
N LEU A 480 32.43 -8.54 8.61
CA LEU A 480 31.90 -7.23 8.18
C LEU A 480 31.91 -6.21 9.33
N LEU A 481 31.73 -6.68 10.57
CA LEU A 481 31.87 -5.87 11.77
C LEU A 481 33.02 -6.37 12.64
N ARG A 482 33.60 -5.46 13.42
CA ARG A 482 34.59 -5.80 14.44
C ARG A 482 34.28 -5.10 15.75
N ARG A 483 34.08 -5.89 16.81
CA ARG A 483 33.94 -5.38 18.19
C ARG A 483 35.26 -4.77 18.67
N ARG A 484 35.17 -3.57 19.22
CA ARG A 484 36.23 -2.82 19.91
C ARG A 484 35.67 -2.25 21.23
N PRO A 485 36.50 -1.69 22.13
CA PRO A 485 36.00 -1.16 23.41
C PRO A 485 34.91 -0.08 23.30
N GLN A 486 34.85 0.63 22.16
CA GLN A 486 33.89 1.72 21.91
C GLN A 486 32.65 1.30 21.13
N GLY A 487 32.53 0.02 20.73
CA GLY A 487 31.43 -0.44 19.89
C GLY A 487 31.84 -1.38 18.76
N TRP A 488 30.92 -1.62 17.83
CA TRP A 488 31.18 -2.34 16.59
C TRP A 488 31.51 -1.37 15.45
N PHE A 489 32.59 -1.65 14.74
CA PHE A 489 33.09 -0.85 13.63
C PHE A 489 32.91 -1.63 12.33
N ALA A 490 32.48 -0.95 11.27
CA ALA A 490 32.49 -1.52 9.92
C ALA A 490 33.93 -1.83 9.49
N VAL A 491 34.11 -3.01 8.89
CA VAL A 491 35.39 -3.47 8.35
C VAL A 491 35.29 -3.45 6.83
N PRO A 492 36.17 -2.73 6.12
CA PRO A 492 36.23 -2.79 4.67
C PRO A 492 36.60 -4.20 4.21
N GLN A 493 35.77 -4.79 3.34
CA GLN A 493 36.11 -6.02 2.64
C GLN A 493 36.97 -5.70 1.41
N LEU A 494 38.04 -6.46 1.19
CA LEU A 494 38.93 -6.27 0.03
C LEU A 494 38.38 -6.93 -1.26
N GLU A 495 37.52 -7.93 -1.12
CA GLU A 495 36.98 -8.76 -2.22
C GLU A 495 35.46 -8.98 -2.12
N GLY A 496 34.75 -8.25 -1.24
CA GLY A 496 33.31 -8.43 -1.00
C GLY A 496 32.41 -7.47 -1.79
N GLU A 497 31.19 -7.90 -2.08
CA GLU A 497 30.16 -7.11 -2.80
C GLU A 497 29.70 -5.86 -2.03
N VAL A 498 29.86 -5.86 -0.70
CA VAL A 498 29.46 -4.75 0.17
C VAL A 498 30.68 -4.15 0.88
N THR A 499 30.95 -2.87 0.60
CA THR A 499 32.02 -2.08 1.24
C THR A 499 31.41 -0.87 1.96
N PRO A 500 32.17 -0.16 2.82
CA PRO A 500 31.69 1.09 3.42
C PRO A 500 31.22 2.13 2.39
N GLU A 501 31.81 2.17 1.20
CA GLU A 501 31.44 3.07 0.12
C GLU A 501 30.14 2.67 -0.58
N THR A 502 29.82 1.37 -0.64
CA THR A 502 28.62 0.83 -1.31
C THR A 502 27.49 0.47 -0.36
N ALA A 503 27.72 0.55 0.96
CA ALA A 503 26.78 0.12 2.01
C ALA A 503 25.37 0.70 1.86
N HIS A 504 25.24 1.99 1.56
CA HIS A 504 23.93 2.62 1.40
C HIS A 504 23.29 2.29 0.06
N SER A 505 24.06 2.12 -1.02
CA SER A 505 23.52 1.71 -2.31
C SER A 505 23.07 0.24 -2.36
N SER A 506 23.62 -0.62 -1.50
CA SER A 506 23.25 -2.04 -1.42
C SER A 506 21.95 -2.30 -0.67
N VAL A 507 21.31 -1.28 -0.09
CA VAL A 507 20.04 -1.40 0.64
C VAL A 507 18.94 -0.67 -0.12
N SER A 508 17.99 -1.42 -0.68
CA SER A 508 16.77 -0.88 -1.29
C SER A 508 15.71 -0.59 -0.23
N ILE A 509 15.29 0.68 -0.15
CA ILE A 509 14.31 1.13 0.84
C ILE A 509 12.90 0.62 0.54
N ARG A 510 12.52 0.50 -0.75
CA ARG A 510 11.12 0.24 -1.15
C ARG A 510 10.76 -1.25 -1.22
N GLY A 511 11.62 -2.13 -0.73
CA GLY A 511 11.51 -3.57 -0.99
C GLY A 511 12.11 -3.92 -2.35
N GLY A 512 12.38 -5.22 -2.56
CA GLY A 512 13.30 -5.70 -3.60
C GLY A 512 14.68 -6.04 -3.04
N ALA A 513 14.76 -6.60 -1.84
CA ALA A 513 16.02 -7.05 -1.23
C ALA A 513 16.60 -8.32 -1.90
N GLY A 514 16.04 -8.73 -3.04
CA GLY A 514 16.55 -9.78 -3.91
C GLY A 514 16.78 -9.23 -5.31
N GLU A 515 17.44 -10.02 -6.16
CA GLU A 515 17.67 -9.62 -7.54
C GLU A 515 16.34 -9.44 -8.29
N GLU A 516 16.22 -8.37 -9.06
CA GLU A 516 15.04 -8.09 -9.87
C GLU A 516 15.32 -8.50 -11.31
N VAL A 517 14.44 -9.33 -11.88
CA VAL A 517 14.51 -9.70 -13.30
C VAL A 517 13.98 -8.55 -14.14
N MET A 518 14.87 -7.98 -14.97
CA MET A 518 14.55 -6.95 -15.96
C MET A 518 13.81 -7.55 -17.14
N ILE A 519 12.67 -6.99 -17.50
CA ILE A 519 11.86 -7.44 -18.63
C ILE A 519 12.14 -6.52 -19.82
N VAL A 520 12.83 -7.03 -20.84
CA VAL A 520 13.36 -6.25 -21.96
C VAL A 520 12.70 -6.70 -23.27
N ASP A 521 12.16 -5.73 -24.01
CA ASP A 521 11.63 -5.95 -25.36
C ASP A 521 12.79 -6.16 -26.35
N VAL A 522 12.86 -7.32 -27.01
CA VAL A 522 13.93 -7.61 -27.97
C VAL A 522 13.84 -6.81 -29.26
N THR A 523 12.70 -6.18 -29.56
CA THR A 523 12.49 -5.47 -30.83
C THR A 523 13.12 -4.09 -30.85
N ASP A 524 13.09 -3.37 -29.73
CA ASP A 524 13.61 -2.02 -29.60
C ASP A 524 14.55 -1.82 -28.40
N GLY A 525 14.78 -2.87 -27.59
CA GLY A 525 15.66 -2.85 -26.43
C GLY A 525 15.10 -2.08 -25.24
N ARG A 526 13.81 -1.69 -25.24
CA ARG A 526 13.23 -0.95 -24.13
C ARG A 526 13.03 -1.86 -22.92
N LEU A 527 13.38 -1.35 -21.74
CA LEU A 527 13.00 -1.95 -20.46
C LEU A 527 11.50 -1.72 -20.23
N LEU A 528 10.71 -2.78 -20.22
CA LEU A 528 9.27 -2.73 -19.95
C LEU A 528 8.99 -2.63 -18.45
N GLY A 529 9.78 -3.31 -17.61
CA GLY A 529 9.65 -3.28 -16.16
C GLY A 529 10.56 -4.30 -15.48
N THR A 530 10.32 -4.53 -14.20
CA THR A 530 11.03 -5.55 -13.41
C THR A 530 10.04 -6.44 -12.66
N VAL A 531 10.47 -7.66 -12.32
CA VAL A 531 9.75 -8.58 -11.44
C VAL A 531 10.73 -9.15 -10.42
N ASP A 532 10.27 -9.37 -9.19
CA ASP A 532 11.05 -10.03 -8.15
C ASP A 532 11.52 -11.43 -8.62
N ALA A 533 12.79 -11.79 -8.39
CA ALA A 533 13.32 -13.09 -8.80
C ALA A 533 12.50 -14.27 -8.27
N GLY A 534 11.98 -14.19 -7.05
CA GLY A 534 11.07 -15.16 -6.42
C GLY A 534 9.74 -15.33 -7.15
N ARG A 535 9.40 -14.44 -8.09
CA ARG A 535 8.19 -14.52 -8.92
C ARG A 535 8.49 -14.62 -10.41
N ALA A 536 9.74 -14.39 -10.82
CA ALA A 536 10.13 -14.40 -12.22
C ALA A 536 9.83 -15.73 -12.89
N MET A 537 10.13 -16.84 -12.21
CA MET A 537 9.92 -18.19 -12.73
C MET A 537 8.44 -18.53 -12.97
N SER A 538 7.49 -17.90 -12.26
CA SER A 538 6.07 -18.16 -12.45
C SER A 538 5.36 -17.16 -13.37
N GLN A 539 5.95 -15.97 -13.60
CA GLN A 539 5.34 -14.90 -14.38
C GLN A 539 6.00 -14.63 -15.73
N VAL A 540 7.33 -14.82 -15.80
CA VAL A 540 8.14 -14.50 -16.98
C VAL A 540 9.10 -15.63 -17.33
N HIS A 541 8.67 -16.88 -17.15
CA HIS A 541 9.39 -18.05 -17.68
C HIS A 541 9.33 -18.09 -19.21
N ASP A 542 10.21 -18.88 -19.82
CA ASP A 542 10.21 -19.17 -21.25
C ASP A 542 8.80 -19.57 -21.73
N GLY A 543 8.31 -18.87 -22.76
CA GLY A 543 6.98 -19.09 -23.33
C GLY A 543 5.82 -18.47 -22.57
N ALA A 544 6.03 -17.76 -21.45
CA ALA A 544 4.98 -17.06 -20.74
C ALA A 544 4.39 -15.91 -21.57
N VAL A 545 3.07 -15.76 -21.54
CA VAL A 545 2.36 -14.58 -22.04
C VAL A 545 2.39 -13.53 -20.94
N TYR A 546 3.30 -12.58 -21.08
CA TYR A 546 3.44 -11.45 -20.19
C TYR A 546 2.59 -10.28 -20.68
N ILE A 547 1.71 -9.79 -19.81
CA ILE A 547 0.83 -8.67 -20.14
C ILE A 547 1.38 -7.43 -19.45
N HIS A 548 1.99 -6.54 -20.22
CA HIS A 548 2.49 -5.26 -19.71
C HIS A 548 1.62 -4.11 -20.18
N GLN A 549 0.92 -3.45 -19.26
CA GLN A 549 0.00 -2.35 -19.59
C GLN A 549 -1.01 -2.75 -20.70
N GLY A 550 -1.39 -4.03 -20.72
CA GLY A 550 -2.27 -4.70 -21.69
C GLY A 550 -1.76 -4.84 -23.13
N GLU A 551 -0.52 -4.43 -23.39
CA GLU A 551 0.22 -4.98 -24.50
C GLU A 551 0.63 -6.41 -24.13
N TYR A 552 0.52 -7.30 -25.12
CA TYR A 552 0.84 -8.70 -24.96
C TYR A 552 2.26 -8.91 -25.45
N PHE A 553 3.04 -9.61 -24.64
CA PHE A 553 4.37 -10.03 -24.95
C PHE A 553 4.47 -11.53 -24.70
N VAL A 554 5.23 -12.22 -25.53
CA VAL A 554 5.63 -13.60 -25.28
C VAL A 554 7.07 -13.58 -24.84
N VAL A 555 7.34 -14.20 -23.69
CA VAL A 555 8.70 -14.34 -23.17
C VAL A 555 9.45 -15.35 -24.03
N GLN A 556 10.57 -14.92 -24.59
CA GLN A 556 11.43 -15.74 -25.43
C GLN A 556 12.45 -16.50 -24.59
N SER A 557 13.01 -15.86 -23.56
CA SER A 557 13.97 -16.48 -22.65
C SER A 557 14.02 -15.74 -21.31
N LEU A 558 14.15 -16.50 -20.23
CA LEU A 558 14.46 -16.05 -18.88
C LEU A 558 15.88 -16.44 -18.53
N ASP A 559 16.76 -15.45 -18.40
CA ASP A 559 18.11 -15.61 -17.88
C ASP A 559 18.12 -15.25 -16.39
N LEU A 560 18.32 -16.26 -15.55
CA LEU A 560 18.38 -16.12 -14.10
C LEU A 560 19.76 -15.68 -13.60
N ASP A 561 20.82 -15.88 -14.40
CA ASP A 561 22.19 -15.49 -14.01
C ASP A 561 22.38 -13.97 -14.25
N ASP A 562 21.85 -13.46 -15.37
CA ASP A 562 21.91 -12.03 -15.73
C ASP A 562 20.68 -11.23 -15.25
N TYR A 563 19.68 -11.90 -14.66
CA TYR A 563 18.40 -11.30 -14.24
C TYR A 563 17.68 -10.56 -15.38
N VAL A 564 17.54 -11.21 -16.54
CA VAL A 564 16.86 -10.64 -17.71
C VAL A 564 15.84 -11.61 -18.30
N ALA A 565 14.60 -11.15 -18.44
CA ALA A 565 13.58 -11.79 -19.25
C ALA A 565 13.46 -11.05 -20.59
N LEU A 566 13.81 -11.72 -21.69
CA LEU A 566 13.67 -11.20 -23.04
C LEU A 566 12.27 -11.51 -23.56
N VAL A 567 11.56 -10.48 -24.02
CA VAL A 567 10.17 -10.62 -24.48
C VAL A 567 9.97 -9.99 -25.86
N ALA A 568 9.04 -10.54 -26.63
CA ALA A 568 8.66 -9.99 -27.93
C ALA A 568 7.16 -9.63 -27.97
N PRO A 569 6.78 -8.49 -28.57
CA PRO A 569 5.39 -8.09 -28.70
C PRO A 569 4.67 -9.05 -29.64
N GLU A 570 3.68 -9.76 -29.10
CA GLU A 570 2.85 -10.72 -29.81
C GLU A 570 1.49 -10.78 -29.14
N ARG A 571 0.40 -10.88 -29.92
CA ARG A 571 -0.96 -10.94 -29.38
C ARG A 571 -1.56 -12.32 -29.62
N PRO A 572 -1.21 -13.32 -28.79
CA PRO A 572 -1.73 -14.66 -28.94
C PRO A 572 -3.22 -14.72 -28.59
N ASP A 573 -3.94 -15.65 -29.22
CA ASP A 573 -5.34 -16.00 -28.89
C ASP A 573 -5.44 -16.94 -27.67
N TYR A 574 -4.36 -17.03 -26.89
CA TYR A 574 -4.21 -17.89 -25.72
C TYR A 574 -3.56 -17.13 -24.56
N SER A 575 -3.68 -17.70 -23.36
CA SER A 575 -2.96 -17.28 -22.15
C SER A 575 -2.13 -18.44 -21.61
N THR A 576 -1.16 -18.14 -20.75
CA THR A 576 -0.32 -19.16 -20.10
C THR A 576 -0.48 -19.09 -18.60
N GLN A 577 -0.40 -20.26 -17.96
CA GLN A 577 -0.42 -20.37 -16.50
C GLN A 577 0.67 -21.33 -16.04
N ALA A 578 1.59 -20.83 -15.22
CA ALA A 578 2.63 -21.66 -14.62
C ALA A 578 2.05 -22.75 -13.72
N ARG A 579 2.72 -23.90 -13.71
CA ARG A 579 2.48 -25.04 -12.84
C ARG A 579 3.67 -25.16 -11.91
N SER A 580 3.42 -25.09 -10.61
CA SER A 580 4.45 -25.24 -9.59
C SER A 580 4.08 -26.31 -8.57
N THR A 581 5.11 -26.85 -7.94
CA THR A 581 5.01 -27.68 -6.74
C THR A 581 5.60 -26.90 -5.58
N THR A 582 4.88 -26.83 -4.47
CA THR A 582 5.31 -26.10 -3.28
C THR A 582 5.37 -27.05 -2.10
N ASP A 583 6.54 -27.18 -1.49
CA ASP A 583 6.77 -27.89 -0.24
C ASP A 583 6.99 -26.90 0.89
N ILE A 584 6.52 -27.22 2.09
CA ILE A 584 6.67 -26.38 3.28
C ILE A 584 7.16 -27.21 4.46
N THR A 585 8.08 -26.65 5.25
CA THR A 585 8.66 -27.28 6.44
C THR A 585 8.68 -26.29 7.59
N ILE A 586 8.31 -26.72 8.80
CA ILE A 586 8.36 -25.91 10.01
C ILE A 586 9.81 -25.85 10.52
N LEU A 587 10.29 -24.63 10.76
CA LEU A 587 11.62 -24.37 11.30
C LEU A 587 11.53 -24.18 12.82
N GLY A 588 12.07 -25.15 13.57
CA GLY A 588 12.15 -25.06 15.03
C GLY A 588 10.81 -25.20 15.74
N GLU A 589 10.74 -24.70 16.97
CA GLU A 589 9.51 -24.68 17.76
C GLU A 589 8.64 -23.48 17.37
N PRO A 590 7.29 -23.60 17.42
CA PRO A 590 6.40 -22.46 17.20
C PRO A 590 6.73 -21.30 18.13
N THR A 591 6.73 -20.08 17.59
CA THR A 591 6.86 -18.86 18.39
C THR A 591 5.71 -18.75 19.38
N ASP A 592 4.50 -19.02 18.89
CA ASP A 592 3.27 -19.07 19.67
C ASP A 592 2.41 -20.23 19.19
N LEU A 593 1.75 -20.91 20.12
CA LEU A 593 0.83 -22.01 19.84
C LEU A 593 -0.38 -21.89 20.76
N VAL A 594 -1.56 -21.80 20.17
CA VAL A 594 -2.84 -21.82 20.89
C VAL A 594 -3.66 -23.03 20.49
N ASN A 595 -4.42 -23.56 21.45
CA ASN A 595 -5.45 -24.57 21.22
C ASN A 595 -6.80 -23.97 21.62
N PRO A 596 -7.48 -23.26 20.71
CA PRO A 596 -8.73 -22.57 21.04
C PRO A 596 -9.84 -23.54 21.45
N SER A 597 -9.83 -24.75 20.90
CA SER A 597 -10.83 -25.78 21.14
C SER A 597 -10.25 -27.17 20.84
N PRO A 598 -10.71 -28.25 21.51
CA PRO A 598 -10.20 -29.60 21.28
C PRO A 598 -10.23 -30.00 19.79
N GLY A 599 -9.06 -30.40 19.28
CA GLY A 599 -8.88 -30.80 17.88
C GLY A 599 -8.57 -29.65 16.92
N LEU A 600 -8.36 -28.42 17.40
CA LEU A 600 -7.83 -27.29 16.63
C LEU A 600 -6.58 -26.73 17.31
N TRP A 601 -5.52 -26.56 16.53
CA TRP A 601 -4.31 -25.85 16.91
C TRP A 601 -4.07 -24.71 15.93
N VAL A 602 -3.71 -23.54 16.44
CA VAL A 602 -3.30 -22.38 15.64
C VAL A 602 -1.93 -21.95 16.13
N ALA A 603 -0.98 -21.76 15.22
CA ALA A 603 0.42 -21.49 15.56
C ALA A 603 1.00 -20.36 14.70
N SER A 604 1.88 -19.56 15.31
CA SER A 604 2.83 -18.69 14.62
C SER A 604 4.16 -19.43 14.53
N VAL A 605 4.64 -19.66 13.31
CA VAL A 605 5.80 -20.52 13.02
C VAL A 605 6.72 -19.85 12.00
N ASP A 606 8.02 -20.13 12.13
CA ASP A 606 8.97 -19.91 11.03
C ASP A 606 8.92 -21.13 10.10
N VAL A 607 8.97 -20.89 8.79
CA VAL A 607 8.85 -21.93 7.77
C VAL A 607 9.89 -21.75 6.68
N GLU A 608 10.32 -22.87 6.10
CA GLU A 608 10.96 -22.90 4.80
C GLU A 608 9.95 -23.36 3.75
N VAL A 609 9.76 -22.54 2.73
CA VAL A 609 8.93 -22.83 1.56
C VAL A 609 9.85 -23.07 0.37
N ILE A 610 9.68 -24.21 -0.28
CA ILE A 610 10.39 -24.57 -1.51
C ILE A 610 9.37 -24.59 -2.64
N ASP A 611 9.45 -23.63 -3.56
CA ASP A 611 8.61 -23.61 -4.77
C ASP A 611 9.45 -23.99 -5.99
N ARG A 612 8.87 -24.84 -6.85
CA ARG A 612 9.48 -25.21 -8.12
C ARG A 612 8.47 -25.12 -9.25
N VAL A 613 8.74 -24.26 -10.23
CA VAL A 613 7.97 -24.21 -11.47
C VAL A 613 8.38 -25.39 -12.36
N THR A 614 7.47 -26.36 -12.53
CA THR A 614 7.72 -27.59 -13.29
C THR A 614 7.28 -27.50 -14.74
N GLY A 615 6.54 -26.46 -15.10
CA GLY A 615 5.99 -26.26 -16.44
C GLY A 615 4.93 -25.18 -16.48
N TYR A 616 4.21 -25.09 -17.60
CA TYR A 616 3.04 -24.24 -17.75
C TYR A 616 1.99 -24.88 -18.66
N VAL A 617 0.77 -24.36 -18.60
CA VAL A 617 -0.31 -24.74 -19.51
C VAL A 617 -0.66 -23.59 -20.43
N VAL A 618 -0.93 -23.92 -21.70
CA VAL A 618 -1.49 -23.00 -22.69
C VAL A 618 -3.00 -23.12 -22.65
N ARG A 619 -3.69 -22.00 -22.43
CA ARG A 619 -5.16 -21.92 -22.35
C ARG A 619 -5.72 -21.09 -23.48
N LEU A 620 -6.64 -21.67 -24.24
CA LEU A 620 -7.33 -20.97 -25.32
C LEU A 620 -8.36 -19.97 -24.77
N ALA A 621 -8.88 -19.10 -25.63
CA ALA A 621 -9.88 -18.10 -25.27
C ALA A 621 -11.18 -18.68 -24.66
N ASP A 622 -11.49 -19.95 -24.93
CA ASP A 622 -12.63 -20.68 -24.35
C ASP A 622 -12.31 -21.33 -22.98
N GLY A 623 -11.11 -21.11 -22.45
CA GLY A 623 -10.64 -21.64 -21.17
C GLY A 623 -10.09 -23.07 -21.22
N THR A 624 -10.18 -23.74 -22.38
CA THR A 624 -9.67 -25.11 -22.53
C THR A 624 -8.15 -25.14 -22.53
N VAL A 625 -7.59 -26.20 -21.91
CA VAL A 625 -6.15 -26.44 -21.91
C VAL A 625 -5.76 -27.09 -23.23
N SER A 626 -4.92 -26.39 -24.00
CA SER A 626 -4.40 -26.86 -25.27
C SER A 626 -3.19 -27.77 -25.09
N GLU A 627 -2.22 -27.33 -24.28
CA GLU A 627 -0.92 -28.00 -24.16
C GLU A 627 -0.34 -27.84 -22.76
N HIS A 628 0.42 -28.85 -22.32
CA HIS A 628 1.28 -28.80 -21.14
C HIS A 628 2.73 -28.77 -21.60
N ILE A 629 3.45 -27.70 -21.25
CA ILE A 629 4.83 -27.50 -21.66
C ILE A 629 5.72 -27.60 -20.40
N PRO A 630 6.61 -28.61 -20.30
CA PRO A 630 7.48 -28.75 -19.15
C PRO A 630 8.55 -27.68 -19.14
N LEU A 631 8.94 -27.24 -17.94
CA LEU A 631 10.04 -26.34 -17.70
C LEU A 631 10.99 -26.98 -16.70
N ASP A 632 12.30 -26.75 -16.86
CA ASP A 632 13.31 -27.18 -15.91
C ASP A 632 13.91 -25.96 -15.22
N LEU A 633 13.12 -25.39 -14.31
CA LEU A 633 13.52 -24.23 -13.51
C LEU A 633 13.99 -24.68 -12.11
N PRO A 634 14.97 -23.97 -11.51
CA PRO A 634 15.52 -24.32 -10.22
C PRO A 634 14.51 -24.10 -9.08
N GLU A 635 14.76 -24.75 -7.95
CA GLU A 635 13.97 -24.58 -6.73
C GLU A 635 14.23 -23.21 -6.09
N GLN A 636 13.15 -22.54 -5.70
CA GLN A 636 13.19 -21.28 -4.96
C GLN A 636 12.93 -21.54 -3.49
N ARG A 637 13.88 -21.15 -2.65
CA ARG A 637 13.79 -21.31 -1.19
C ARG A 637 13.42 -19.98 -0.54
N LEU A 638 12.37 -19.97 0.25
CA LEU A 638 11.91 -18.83 1.02
C LEU A 638 11.80 -19.21 2.49
N VAL A 639 12.66 -18.61 3.32
CA VAL A 639 12.53 -18.69 4.78
C VAL A 639 11.73 -17.49 5.26
N THR A 640 10.58 -17.74 5.89
CA THR A 640 9.59 -16.70 6.22
C THR A 640 8.73 -17.07 7.43
N ARG A 641 7.83 -16.15 7.83
CA ARG A 641 6.85 -16.31 8.91
C ARG A 641 5.53 -16.83 8.35
N ALA A 642 4.87 -17.73 9.07
CA ALA A 642 3.56 -18.27 8.71
C ALA A 642 2.62 -18.39 9.91
N VAL A 643 1.33 -18.28 9.63
CA VAL A 643 0.25 -18.77 10.50
C VAL A 643 -0.18 -20.14 10.01
N ALA A 644 -0.19 -21.11 10.90
CA ALA A 644 -0.60 -22.48 10.63
C ALA A 644 -1.84 -22.82 11.46
N TYR A 645 -2.87 -23.39 10.84
CA TYR A 645 -3.96 -24.03 11.57
C TYR A 645 -4.04 -25.52 11.24
N THR A 646 -4.01 -26.35 12.29
CA THR A 646 -3.99 -27.81 12.22
C THR A 646 -5.28 -28.35 12.83
N ILE A 647 -5.93 -29.29 12.16
CA ILE A 647 -7.22 -29.85 12.59
C ILE A 647 -7.14 -31.37 12.70
N ASP A 648 -7.68 -31.91 13.79
CA ASP A 648 -7.83 -33.34 13.99
C ASP A 648 -8.82 -33.93 12.95
N PRO A 649 -8.46 -34.97 12.19
CA PRO A 649 -9.36 -35.67 11.26
C PRO A 649 -10.70 -36.10 11.87
N LEU A 650 -10.75 -36.40 13.17
CA LEU A 650 -12.00 -36.73 13.87
C LEU A 650 -12.97 -35.55 13.96
N VAL A 651 -12.47 -34.31 13.96
CA VAL A 651 -13.30 -33.11 13.87
C VAL A 651 -13.87 -33.01 12.45
N LEU A 652 -13.04 -33.21 11.42
CA LEU A 652 -13.49 -33.18 10.02
C LEU A 652 -14.57 -34.23 9.73
N ASP A 653 -14.39 -35.46 10.23
CA ASP A 653 -15.38 -36.54 10.10
C ASP A 653 -16.72 -36.18 10.77
N LYS A 654 -16.68 -35.58 11.98
CA LYS A 654 -17.89 -35.10 12.68
C LYS A 654 -18.61 -33.98 11.93
N LEU A 655 -17.89 -33.17 11.16
CA LEU A 655 -18.48 -32.15 10.27
C LEU A 655 -19.07 -32.76 9.00
N GLY A 656 -18.90 -34.06 8.78
CA GLY A 656 -19.31 -34.75 7.55
C GLY A 656 -18.47 -34.31 6.35
N ILE A 657 -17.17 -34.07 6.56
CA ILE A 657 -16.16 -33.91 5.51
C ILE A 657 -15.43 -35.24 5.40
N THR A 658 -15.66 -35.96 4.31
CA THR A 658 -15.06 -37.27 4.05
C THR A 658 -13.59 -37.14 3.72
N ALA A 659 -12.80 -38.21 3.90
CA ALA A 659 -11.37 -38.21 3.60
C ALA A 659 -11.02 -37.77 2.16
N GLY A 660 -11.90 -38.03 1.18
CA GLY A 660 -11.73 -37.59 -0.20
C GLY A 660 -12.02 -36.10 -0.43
N GLU A 661 -12.82 -35.48 0.43
CA GLU A 661 -13.17 -34.05 0.38
C GLU A 661 -12.15 -33.17 1.11
N ILE A 662 -11.35 -33.74 2.05
CA ILE A 662 -10.38 -32.98 2.86
C ILE A 662 -9.45 -32.11 2.01
N PRO A 663 -8.77 -32.61 0.95
CA PRO A 663 -7.87 -31.77 0.16
C PRO A 663 -8.60 -30.57 -0.47
N GLY A 664 -9.79 -30.79 -1.03
CA GLY A 664 -10.59 -29.72 -1.65
C GLY A 664 -11.14 -28.71 -0.63
N ALA A 665 -11.50 -29.17 0.58
CA ALA A 665 -11.98 -28.33 1.66
C ALA A 665 -10.89 -27.39 2.20
N LEU A 666 -9.71 -27.94 2.50
CA LEU A 666 -8.57 -27.18 3.02
C LEU A 666 -8.08 -26.16 1.98
N HIS A 667 -7.95 -26.57 0.71
CA HIS A 667 -7.46 -25.71 -0.36
C HIS A 667 -8.42 -24.56 -0.69
N ALA A 668 -9.74 -24.82 -0.70
CA ALA A 668 -10.72 -23.76 -0.87
C ALA A 668 -10.78 -22.80 0.34
N ALA A 669 -10.61 -23.31 1.56
CA ALA A 669 -10.52 -22.47 2.76
C ALA A 669 -9.23 -21.62 2.77
N GLU A 670 -8.10 -22.19 2.36
CA GLU A 670 -6.82 -21.51 2.20
C GLU A 670 -6.93 -20.34 1.21
N HIS A 671 -7.44 -20.58 0.01
CA HIS A 671 -7.62 -19.53 -1.00
C HIS A 671 -8.48 -18.37 -0.49
N ALA A 672 -9.61 -18.69 0.14
CA ALA A 672 -10.48 -17.68 0.71
C ALA A 672 -9.76 -16.91 1.83
N ALA A 673 -9.03 -17.61 2.70
CA ALA A 673 -8.27 -17.00 3.79
C ALA A 673 -7.18 -16.06 3.28
N ILE A 674 -6.39 -16.45 2.27
CA ILE A 674 -5.40 -15.59 1.60
C ILE A 674 -6.09 -14.35 1.01
N GLY A 675 -7.25 -14.54 0.37
CA GLY A 675 -8.03 -13.44 -0.21
C GLY A 675 -8.55 -12.44 0.83
N LEU A 676 -8.76 -12.88 2.08
CA LEU A 676 -9.33 -12.06 3.15
C LEU A 676 -8.31 -11.56 4.18
N LEU A 677 -7.08 -12.08 4.21
CA LEU A 677 -6.04 -11.57 5.12
C LEU A 677 -5.73 -10.07 4.92
N PRO A 678 -5.78 -9.50 3.68
CA PRO A 678 -5.68 -8.06 3.44
C PRO A 678 -6.69 -7.18 4.22
N LEU A 679 -7.80 -7.76 4.71
CA LEU A 679 -8.76 -7.04 5.55
C LEU A 679 -8.18 -6.68 6.92
N LEU A 680 -7.21 -7.47 7.41
CA LEU A 680 -6.64 -7.32 8.75
C LEU A 680 -5.21 -6.81 8.69
N ALA A 681 -4.42 -7.37 7.79
CA ALA A 681 -3.06 -6.95 7.52
C ALA A 681 -3.07 -6.03 6.30
N THR A 682 -2.49 -4.83 6.40
CA THR A 682 -2.40 -3.89 5.26
C THR A 682 -1.40 -4.36 4.18
N CYS A 683 -1.68 -5.49 3.56
CA CYS A 683 -0.91 -6.14 2.50
C CYS A 683 -1.75 -6.26 1.23
N ASP A 684 -1.12 -6.45 0.07
CA ASP A 684 -1.85 -6.98 -1.07
C ASP A 684 -1.90 -8.51 -0.96
N ARG A 685 -2.97 -9.14 -1.47
CA ARG A 685 -3.02 -10.60 -1.53
C ARG A 685 -1.78 -11.17 -2.20
N TRP A 686 -1.15 -10.44 -3.15
CA TRP A 686 0.09 -10.81 -3.84
C TRP A 686 1.27 -11.02 -2.89
N ASP A 687 1.27 -10.36 -1.73
CA ASP A 687 2.33 -10.44 -0.71
C ASP A 687 2.21 -11.66 0.21
N ILE A 688 1.20 -12.50 0.00
CA ILE A 688 0.88 -13.67 0.83
C ILE A 688 0.91 -14.93 -0.03
N GLY A 689 1.54 -15.99 0.47
CA GLY A 689 1.43 -17.35 -0.06
C GLY A 689 0.63 -18.26 0.86
N GLY A 690 0.35 -19.47 0.40
CA GLY A 690 -0.23 -20.50 1.25
C GLY A 690 0.02 -21.90 0.70
N VAL A 691 -0.14 -22.86 1.61
CA VAL A 691 -0.10 -24.29 1.31
C VAL A 691 -1.15 -24.98 2.18
N SER A 692 -1.95 -25.86 1.58
CA SER A 692 -2.85 -26.76 2.28
C SER A 692 -2.46 -28.21 2.03
N THR A 693 -2.46 -29.01 3.09
CA THR A 693 -2.15 -30.44 3.00
C THR A 693 -3.07 -31.26 3.91
N ALA A 694 -3.57 -32.37 3.37
CA ALA A 694 -4.37 -33.32 4.14
C ALA A 694 -3.52 -34.10 5.17
N LEU A 695 -2.20 -34.16 4.98
CA LEU A 695 -1.25 -34.79 5.89
C LEU A 695 0.10 -34.09 5.77
N HIS A 696 0.36 -33.13 6.66
CA HIS A 696 1.66 -32.45 6.69
C HIS A 696 2.72 -33.33 7.34
N GLN A 697 3.97 -33.28 6.87
CA GLN A 697 5.06 -34.12 7.38
C GLN A 697 5.44 -33.81 8.83
N ASP A 698 5.36 -32.54 9.25
CA ASP A 698 5.79 -32.15 10.61
C ASP A 698 4.66 -32.29 11.64
N THR A 699 3.41 -32.00 11.25
CA THR A 699 2.27 -32.07 12.17
C THR A 699 1.60 -33.44 12.14
N MET A 700 1.84 -34.24 11.09
CA MET A 700 1.18 -35.52 10.81
C MET A 700 -0.35 -35.42 10.76
N LEU A 701 -0.88 -34.23 10.46
CA LEU A 701 -2.30 -33.90 10.49
C LEU A 701 -2.68 -32.96 9.31
N PRO A 702 -3.98 -32.87 8.98
CA PRO A 702 -4.53 -31.84 8.10
C PRO A 702 -4.12 -30.43 8.55
N THR A 703 -3.38 -29.71 7.72
CA THR A 703 -2.80 -28.41 8.08
C THR A 703 -2.89 -27.44 6.92
N VAL A 704 -3.21 -26.19 7.22
CA VAL A 704 -3.14 -25.07 6.27
C VAL A 704 -2.17 -24.04 6.81
N PHE A 705 -1.31 -23.57 5.92
CA PHE A 705 -0.34 -22.51 6.16
C PHE A 705 -0.69 -21.31 5.30
N VAL A 706 -0.61 -20.12 5.89
CA VAL A 706 -0.63 -18.85 5.18
C VAL A 706 0.61 -18.07 5.62
N TYR A 707 1.45 -17.69 4.67
CA TYR A 707 2.79 -17.17 4.96
C TYR A 707 3.10 -15.89 4.21
N ASP A 708 4.04 -15.12 4.75
CA ASP A 708 4.51 -13.88 4.15
C ASP A 708 5.39 -14.20 2.93
N GLY A 709 5.11 -13.57 1.78
CA GLY A 709 5.88 -13.74 0.55
C GLY A 709 7.22 -13.01 0.52
N HIS A 710 7.82 -12.72 1.69
CA HIS A 710 9.08 -11.98 1.82
C HIS A 710 10.02 -12.67 2.83
N PRO A 711 11.33 -12.74 2.57
CA PRO A 711 12.28 -13.34 3.50
C PRO A 711 12.20 -12.74 4.92
N GLY A 712 12.14 -13.62 5.92
CA GLY A 712 12.00 -13.27 7.34
C GLY A 712 10.64 -12.69 7.77
N GLY A 713 9.68 -12.61 6.85
CA GLY A 713 8.34 -12.08 7.11
C GLY A 713 8.23 -10.56 7.12
N ALA A 714 7.14 -10.05 6.54
CA ALA A 714 6.75 -8.64 6.58
C ALA A 714 5.88 -8.29 7.81
N GLY A 715 5.38 -9.31 8.52
CA GLY A 715 4.51 -9.22 9.69
C GLY A 715 3.03 -9.50 9.40
N PHE A 716 2.66 -9.96 8.19
CA PHE A 716 1.25 -10.14 7.82
C PHE A 716 0.67 -11.42 8.42
N ALA A 717 1.42 -12.52 8.38
CA ALA A 717 1.09 -13.77 9.05
C ALA A 717 0.88 -13.58 10.56
N ASP A 718 1.64 -12.68 11.17
CA ASP A 718 1.61 -12.38 12.61
C ASP A 718 0.32 -11.68 13.00
N GLU A 719 -0.11 -10.72 12.18
CA GLU A 719 -1.40 -10.05 12.32
C GLU A 719 -2.54 -11.05 12.10
N GLY A 720 -2.39 -11.96 11.12
CA GLY A 720 -3.32 -13.06 10.87
C GLY A 720 -3.45 -14.01 12.07
N PHE A 721 -2.35 -14.33 12.74
CA PHE A 721 -2.34 -15.12 13.97
C PHE A 721 -3.00 -14.37 15.14
N ALA A 722 -2.60 -13.11 15.37
CA ALA A 722 -3.12 -12.29 16.47
C ALA A 722 -4.64 -12.07 16.39
N ARG A 723 -5.20 -12.03 15.17
CA ARG A 723 -6.63 -11.80 14.90
C ARG A 723 -7.28 -12.96 14.17
N PHE A 724 -6.82 -14.18 14.45
CA PHE A 724 -7.24 -15.38 13.74
C PHE A 724 -8.76 -15.60 13.70
N HIS A 725 -9.46 -15.41 14.83
CA HIS A 725 -10.92 -15.55 14.87
C HIS A 725 -11.61 -14.58 13.90
N GLU A 726 -11.23 -13.30 13.96
CA GLU A 726 -11.80 -12.25 13.12
C GLU A 726 -11.56 -12.53 11.62
N TRP A 727 -10.36 -13.03 11.30
CA TRP A 727 -9.97 -13.40 9.94
C TRP A 727 -10.82 -14.53 9.37
N ILE A 728 -10.95 -15.60 10.13
CA ILE A 728 -11.70 -16.78 9.69
C ILE A 728 -13.21 -16.51 9.68
N ALA A 729 -13.72 -15.66 10.57
CA ALA A 729 -15.10 -15.19 10.53
C ALA A 729 -15.41 -14.42 9.25
N ALA A 730 -14.55 -13.47 8.86
CA ALA A 730 -14.69 -12.76 7.59
C ALA A 730 -14.61 -13.73 6.39
N THR A 731 -13.64 -14.65 6.41
CA THR A 731 -13.46 -15.68 5.36
C THR A 731 -14.71 -16.55 5.20
N TYR A 732 -15.28 -17.02 6.31
CA TYR A 732 -16.52 -17.81 6.30
C TYR A 732 -17.67 -17.03 5.65
N GLU A 733 -17.87 -15.79 6.06
CA GLU A 733 -18.97 -14.94 5.57
C GLU A 733 -18.85 -14.63 4.07
N THR A 734 -17.63 -14.39 3.56
CA THR A 734 -17.41 -14.22 2.11
C THR A 734 -17.82 -15.46 1.31
N VAL A 735 -17.38 -16.64 1.75
CA VAL A 735 -17.70 -17.89 1.04
C VAL A 735 -19.20 -18.19 1.14
N ARG A 736 -19.82 -17.87 2.27
CA ARG A 736 -21.25 -18.12 2.55
C ARG A 736 -22.18 -17.20 1.77
N SER A 737 -21.83 -15.92 1.61
CA SER A 737 -22.63 -14.91 0.92
C SER A 737 -22.52 -14.99 -0.61
N CYS A 738 -21.44 -15.58 -1.13
CA CYS A 738 -21.24 -15.74 -2.56
C CYS A 738 -22.29 -16.68 -3.19
N GLY A 739 -23.06 -16.18 -4.16
CA GLY A 739 -24.13 -16.91 -4.84
C GLY A 739 -23.69 -17.99 -5.84
N CYS A 740 -22.39 -18.19 -6.07
CA CYS A 740 -21.90 -19.23 -6.98
C CYS A 740 -22.14 -20.64 -6.42
N LYS A 741 -22.33 -21.62 -7.31
CA LYS A 741 -22.61 -23.01 -6.91
C LYS A 741 -21.36 -23.75 -6.45
N ASP A 742 -20.34 -23.81 -7.30
CA ASP A 742 -19.19 -24.71 -7.11
C ASP A 742 -17.89 -23.96 -6.74
N GLY A 743 -17.92 -22.62 -6.74
CA GLY A 743 -16.77 -21.75 -6.50
C GLY A 743 -16.53 -20.79 -7.67
N CYS A 744 -16.05 -19.58 -7.37
CA CYS A 744 -15.69 -18.57 -8.39
C CYS A 744 -14.54 -17.68 -7.86
N PRO A 745 -14.00 -16.76 -8.68
CA PRO A 745 -12.96 -15.82 -8.24
C PRO A 745 -13.37 -14.97 -7.04
N SER A 746 -14.66 -14.68 -6.86
CA SER A 746 -15.20 -13.97 -5.70
C SER A 746 -15.26 -14.78 -4.40
N CYS A 747 -14.79 -16.04 -4.32
CA CYS A 747 -14.76 -16.78 -3.06
C CYS A 747 -13.55 -17.70 -2.87
N VAL A 748 -13.48 -18.80 -3.61
CA VAL A 748 -12.54 -19.92 -3.33
C VAL A 748 -11.53 -20.17 -4.45
N GLN A 749 -11.63 -19.46 -5.58
CA GLN A 749 -10.65 -19.57 -6.66
C GLN A 749 -9.55 -18.52 -6.48
N SER A 750 -8.31 -18.94 -6.67
CA SER A 750 -7.13 -18.07 -6.64
C SER A 750 -6.46 -18.08 -8.01
N PRO A 751 -6.16 -16.92 -8.61
CA PRO A 751 -5.39 -16.87 -9.85
C PRO A 751 -3.90 -17.15 -9.62
N LYS A 752 -3.45 -17.30 -8.37
CA LYS A 752 -2.09 -17.72 -8.03
C LYS A 752 -1.91 -19.23 -7.96
N CYS A 753 -3.00 -19.99 -8.00
CA CYS A 753 -2.96 -21.41 -7.75
C CYS A 753 -2.18 -22.12 -8.87
N GLY A 754 -0.95 -22.57 -8.58
CA GLY A 754 -0.14 -23.40 -9.47
C GLY A 754 -0.80 -24.75 -9.80
N ASN A 755 -1.73 -25.19 -8.95
CA ASN A 755 -2.55 -26.39 -9.17
C ASN A 755 -3.79 -26.12 -10.04
N GLY A 756 -3.98 -24.90 -10.56
CA GLY A 756 -5.05 -24.58 -11.49
C GLY A 756 -6.43 -24.69 -10.85
N ASN A 757 -6.54 -24.33 -9.57
CA ASN A 757 -7.77 -24.36 -8.79
C ASN A 757 -8.41 -25.76 -8.68
N GLN A 758 -7.57 -26.81 -8.60
CA GLN A 758 -8.04 -28.19 -8.40
C GLN A 758 -7.15 -28.96 -7.41
N PRO A 759 -7.73 -29.76 -6.49
CA PRO A 759 -9.17 -29.85 -6.18
C PRO A 759 -9.66 -28.63 -5.38
N LEU A 760 -10.93 -28.22 -5.56
CA LEU A 760 -11.62 -27.24 -4.72
C LEU A 760 -13.01 -27.76 -4.36
N ASP A 761 -13.41 -27.62 -3.10
CA ASP A 761 -14.77 -27.94 -2.65
C ASP A 761 -15.31 -26.82 -1.75
N LYS A 762 -16.16 -25.97 -2.33
CA LYS A 762 -16.81 -24.85 -1.63
C LYS A 762 -17.69 -25.32 -0.46
N HIS A 763 -18.42 -26.42 -0.62
CA HIS A 763 -19.39 -26.87 0.38
C HIS A 763 -18.67 -27.46 1.59
N ALA A 764 -17.62 -28.24 1.37
CA ALA A 764 -16.77 -28.77 2.43
C ALA A 764 -15.98 -27.64 3.12
N ALA A 765 -15.47 -26.66 2.37
CA ALA A 765 -14.82 -25.48 2.94
C ALA A 765 -15.77 -24.66 3.84
N LEU A 766 -17.05 -24.50 3.47
CA LEU A 766 -18.04 -23.82 4.31
C LEU A 766 -18.26 -24.52 5.66
N LYS A 767 -18.32 -25.86 5.67
CA LYS A 767 -18.43 -26.64 6.91
C LYS A 767 -17.20 -26.43 7.79
N LEU A 768 -16.01 -26.50 7.18
CA LEU A 768 -14.72 -26.29 7.84
C LEU A 768 -14.63 -24.88 8.45
N LEU A 769 -14.82 -23.84 7.64
CA LEU A 769 -14.74 -22.44 8.06
C LEU A 769 -15.77 -22.13 9.16
N GLY A 770 -17.01 -22.58 9.01
CA GLY A 770 -18.04 -22.39 10.05
C GLY A 770 -17.69 -23.06 11.39
N ALA A 771 -17.04 -24.22 11.34
CA ALA A 771 -16.53 -24.88 12.53
C ALA A 771 -15.38 -24.09 13.16
N LEU A 772 -14.42 -23.62 12.36
CA LEU A 772 -13.31 -22.79 12.85
C LEU A 772 -13.80 -21.52 13.55
N VAL A 773 -14.80 -20.82 13.00
CA VAL A 773 -15.42 -19.66 13.65
C VAL A 773 -16.00 -20.04 15.01
N SER A 774 -16.75 -21.14 15.07
CA SER A 774 -17.38 -21.61 16.31
C SER A 774 -16.36 -22.09 17.35
N MET A 775 -15.20 -22.60 16.91
CA MET A 775 -14.14 -23.12 17.77
C MET A 775 -13.18 -22.05 18.30
N THR A 776 -13.24 -20.83 17.74
CA THR A 776 -12.32 -19.72 18.08
C THR A 776 -13.02 -18.53 18.74
N GLY A 777 -14.36 -18.51 18.74
CA GLY A 777 -15.20 -17.42 19.26
C GLY A 777 -15.75 -17.63 20.67
#